data_AF-A0A9E5DJ22-F1
#
_entry.id   AF-A0A9E5DJ22-F1
#
_cell.length_a   1.000
_cell.length_b   1.000
_cell.length_c   1.000
_cell.angle_alpha   90.00
_cell.angle_beta   90.00
_cell.angle_gamma   90.00
#
_symmetry.space_group_name_H-M   'P 1'
#
loop_
_entity.id
_entity.type
_entity.pdbx_description
1 polymer ?
#
loop_
_entity_poly.entity_id
_entity_poly.type
_entity_poly.pdbx_seq_one_letter_code
_entity_poly.pdbx_strand_id
1 'polypeptide(L)'
;MFKKLVLFSLFLLFMLSASGAVSATNWTVGSNSTYQSIQAAIDSNNTLENDTIIVNPKSDGSYRENLYINKGKLHLIANGSVTINASNYNLPVATIGYNGAGSTIQGFTLIGGTSGIVTYADDCQITGNNITIGNPKSDYSDGVDSGYTVDGGIAVEGSNVQVKGNKINGNRDNVKGIMIVASNCNVTENNITNAAFGILFGGADGCNVTNNIINGCYYGVDIECNDYYFISENCQITGNTIINSSMYGIRISGADGDENVINSIQITGNTIKNNGNRGEQTGGGIYLNHDTSNITISGNNVAGNWNGIDFSNILDGDSDFQSQGGNVVTGNKILGNSNDGIYITFGSPQILSNIITSNGRDGINFESGSGLVNFNVIANNTRFGLCLTNGTVAINATNNWWGTNTPVYVNGSVIPVNGTIIYENSESLLNYDPWLILSIDTTNSSIKEGNSSTVTVDLTHNSNGQDTSNQGNIPDETPIDFSYILGTISTSNPSFSRGKARATITGGNTSGTANVIVTLTGYVFTTSITVDNTLPTVSVNPVGGTYNTVQNVILTASEAGMVYYTTDGSDPLTSSTRHIYSGPININSPITLKFVAVDAANNWSPVYTQIYTVDAVAPTVGFNPAGGVYNTVQNVILTASEAGMVYYTTNGSDPLTSSTRHIYSGPINISSSTTLKFVAVDLVGNLSPVYTVIYTIDTVAPTVSANPAGGTYNTEQHVNLNASENATVYYTTDGSNPQTSSTRHIYSGPISISSPLTLKFAAIDIANNWSPVYTQTYTVNVDTFTTDQIVNAANSVKSYIETNKALPSTVTIGGCTLSITQFLYLAARATVILSVDAGELVKVSNFAPPSSTYEEASGTLCTVDYLDLAQRVADFMDANQQAPRYGETDISKVGYNSMIYLYSRILSFFDTYGVYPAYITVKPWSSANIPIIDTVYTLDQIADASNRVKNYIETNEALPSTVRVGNSTLSIYQYLYLATQATASKASNGNVALTIGSFSSPSSNTEQLNSGTLSQAEYIDLAARIINYMDTNGAVPSYGQTNLGKVGYKSLIYLYSRILTYYYNYGVLPTSVAVKPWSSANIPIT
;
A
#
# COMPACT_ATOMS: atom_id res chain seq x y z
N MET A 1 74.15 25.19 7.44
CA MET A 1 74.70 25.66 8.74
C MET A 1 73.51 25.82 9.69
N PHE A 2 73.43 25.24 10.89
CA PHE A 2 74.39 24.42 11.66
C PHE A 2 73.86 22.99 11.93
N LYS A 3 74.44 21.98 11.27
CA LYS A 3 74.66 20.67 11.92
C LYS A 3 75.83 20.86 12.91
N LYS A 4 75.60 21.47 14.08
CA LYS A 4 76.64 21.69 15.12
C LYS A 4 76.08 22.17 16.48
N LEU A 5 75.11 21.47 17.06
CA LEU A 5 74.75 21.66 18.49
C LEU A 5 74.26 20.39 19.25
N VAL A 6 74.26 19.22 18.61
CA VAL A 6 73.96 17.92 19.26
C VAL A 6 75.20 17.01 19.32
N LEU A 7 76.33 17.47 18.78
CA LEU A 7 77.56 16.68 18.60
C LEU A 7 78.58 16.82 19.74
N PHE A 8 78.16 17.33 20.90
CA PHE A 8 79.05 17.56 22.06
C PHE A 8 78.60 16.84 23.34
N SER A 9 77.31 16.50 23.46
CA SER A 9 76.80 15.58 24.50
C SER A 9 76.98 14.11 24.11
N LEU A 10 77.00 13.78 22.81
CA LEU A 10 77.19 12.41 22.32
C LEU A 10 78.66 11.95 22.22
N PHE A 11 79.63 12.84 22.51
CA PHE A 11 81.06 12.55 22.31
C PHE A 11 81.85 12.37 23.61
N LEU A 12 81.23 12.60 24.78
CA LEU A 12 81.87 12.41 26.09
C LEU A 12 81.52 11.07 26.76
N LEU A 13 80.51 10.35 26.26
CA LEU A 13 80.13 9.01 26.74
C LEU A 13 80.87 7.85 26.04
N PHE A 14 81.79 8.16 25.13
CA PHE A 14 82.44 7.17 24.24
C PHE A 14 83.95 6.98 24.51
N MET A 15 84.49 7.59 25.57
CA MET A 15 85.92 7.58 25.91
C MET A 15 86.20 7.55 27.44
N LEU A 16 85.33 6.87 28.20
CA LEU A 16 85.50 6.47 29.63
C LEU A 16 84.20 5.71 30.00
N SER A 17 84.11 4.38 29.90
CA SER A 17 85.11 3.36 30.24
C SER A 17 85.46 2.37 29.10
N ALA A 18 86.75 2.24 28.80
CA ALA A 18 87.28 1.12 28.04
C ALA A 18 87.62 -0.06 28.99
N SER A 19 86.59 -0.73 29.51
CA SER A 19 86.70 -2.10 30.03
C SER A 19 86.38 -3.04 28.87
N GLY A 20 87.31 -3.92 28.51
CA GLY A 20 87.28 -4.63 27.24
C GLY A 20 86.03 -5.51 27.06
N ALA A 21 85.44 -5.46 25.86
CA ALA A 21 84.47 -6.47 25.44
C ALA A 21 85.17 -7.83 25.41
N VAL A 22 84.85 -8.68 26.39
CA VAL A 22 85.31 -10.06 26.45
C VAL A 22 84.71 -10.80 25.25
N SER A 23 85.52 -11.60 24.55
CA SER A 23 85.00 -12.51 23.54
C SER A 23 84.22 -13.61 24.24
N ALA A 24 82.89 -13.60 24.10
CA ALA A 24 82.03 -14.70 24.55
C ALA A 24 82.60 -16.04 24.04
N THR A 25 82.87 -16.93 24.98
CA THR A 25 83.63 -18.17 24.77
C THR A 25 82.76 -19.38 25.07
N ASN A 26 82.93 -20.43 24.26
CA ASN A 26 82.21 -21.69 24.41
C ASN A 26 83.03 -22.68 25.25
N TRP A 27 82.63 -22.87 26.51
CA TRP A 27 83.22 -23.86 27.42
C TRP A 27 82.47 -25.19 27.33
N THR A 28 83.19 -26.29 27.17
CA THR A 28 82.58 -27.63 27.10
C THR A 28 82.71 -28.39 28.42
N VAL A 29 81.65 -29.09 28.82
CA VAL A 29 81.64 -30.04 29.96
C VAL A 29 81.47 -31.48 29.46
N GLY A 30 82.02 -32.46 30.17
CA GLY A 30 81.87 -33.90 29.88
C GLY A 30 83.18 -34.69 29.83
N SER A 31 83.07 -36.02 29.60
CA SER A 31 84.16 -36.99 29.84
C SER A 31 85.49 -36.70 29.13
N ASN A 32 85.45 -36.02 27.97
CA ASN A 32 86.64 -35.64 27.17
C ASN A 32 86.79 -34.11 27.03
N SER A 33 86.19 -33.33 27.93
CA SER A 33 86.06 -31.87 27.83
C SER A 33 86.96 -31.13 28.83
N THR A 34 87.11 -29.80 28.63
CA THR A 34 87.85 -28.89 29.53
C THR A 34 87.44 -29.01 31.00
N TYR A 35 86.14 -29.21 31.27
CA TYR A 35 85.60 -29.42 32.61
C TYR A 35 84.84 -30.76 32.69
N GLN A 36 84.97 -31.45 33.83
CA GLN A 36 84.39 -32.78 34.05
C GLN A 36 83.09 -32.73 34.88
N SER A 37 82.89 -31.66 35.65
CA SER A 37 81.64 -31.31 36.33
C SER A 37 81.13 -29.95 35.82
N ILE A 38 79.83 -29.71 35.96
CA ILE A 38 79.18 -28.49 35.46
C ILE A 38 79.51 -27.31 36.38
N GLN A 39 79.46 -27.49 37.70
CA GLN A 39 79.77 -26.43 38.65
C GLN A 39 81.22 -25.95 38.54
N ALA A 40 82.19 -26.82 38.22
CA ALA A 40 83.57 -26.39 38.01
C ALA A 40 83.74 -25.49 36.76
N ALA A 41 82.88 -25.66 35.75
CA ALA A 41 82.84 -24.76 34.59
C ALA A 41 82.23 -23.39 34.95
N ILE A 42 81.23 -23.37 35.85
CA ILE A 42 80.63 -22.14 36.38
C ILE A 42 81.64 -21.40 37.28
N ASP A 43 82.27 -22.09 38.23
CA ASP A 43 83.18 -21.52 39.23
C ASP A 43 84.50 -20.99 38.62
N SER A 44 84.96 -21.56 37.50
CA SER A 44 86.23 -21.22 36.84
C SER A 44 86.44 -19.71 36.62
N ASN A 45 87.59 -19.18 37.04
CA ASN A 45 87.98 -17.77 36.83
C ASN A 45 88.13 -17.38 35.35
N ASN A 46 88.18 -18.37 34.44
CA ASN A 46 88.22 -18.13 33.00
C ASN A 46 86.82 -17.98 32.37
N THR A 47 85.77 -18.38 33.08
CA THR A 47 84.38 -18.25 32.64
C THR A 47 83.86 -16.87 33.01
N LEU A 48 83.51 -16.08 32.00
CA LEU A 48 83.22 -14.66 32.06
C LEU A 48 81.80 -14.33 31.56
N GLU A 49 81.37 -13.10 31.76
CA GLU A 49 80.01 -12.67 31.40
C GLU A 49 79.73 -12.81 29.90
N ASN A 50 78.56 -13.35 29.55
CA ASN A 50 78.10 -13.76 28.23
C ASN A 50 78.76 -15.04 27.64
N ASP A 51 79.60 -15.75 28.39
CA ASP A 51 80.10 -17.07 27.99
C ASP A 51 78.98 -18.12 27.90
N THR A 52 79.21 -19.14 27.06
CA THR A 52 78.29 -20.28 26.90
C THR A 52 78.93 -21.57 27.43
N ILE A 53 78.26 -22.25 28.36
CA ILE A 53 78.66 -23.56 28.89
C ILE A 53 77.83 -24.63 28.18
N ILE A 54 78.47 -25.34 27.25
CA ILE A 54 77.88 -26.45 26.48
C ILE A 54 78.17 -27.76 27.22
N VAL A 55 77.12 -28.33 27.83
CA VAL A 55 77.23 -29.61 28.56
C VAL A 55 76.95 -30.77 27.62
N ASN A 56 77.90 -31.69 27.46
CA ASN A 56 77.71 -32.90 26.67
C ASN A 56 77.09 -34.04 27.50
N PRO A 57 76.44 -35.05 26.88
CA PRO A 57 75.95 -36.22 27.60
C PRO A 57 77.10 -36.98 28.28
N LYS A 58 76.89 -37.40 29.54
CA LYS A 58 77.92 -38.09 30.33
C LYS A 58 77.94 -39.57 29.96
N SER A 59 79.11 -40.11 29.63
CA SER A 59 79.25 -41.48 29.09
C SER A 59 78.92 -42.60 30.09
N ASP A 60 78.84 -42.28 31.38
CA ASP A 60 78.52 -43.18 32.50
C ASP A 60 77.15 -42.90 33.14
N GLY A 61 76.32 -42.02 32.55
CA GLY A 61 74.96 -41.74 33.00
C GLY A 61 74.68 -40.25 33.21
N SER A 62 74.37 -39.87 34.45
CA SER A 62 73.99 -38.50 34.81
C SER A 62 75.11 -37.74 35.52
N TYR A 63 75.03 -36.41 35.44
CA TYR A 63 75.69 -35.53 36.40
C TYR A 63 74.97 -35.65 37.75
N ARG A 64 75.72 -35.62 38.86
CA ARG A 64 75.20 -35.63 40.24
C ARG A 64 75.74 -34.41 40.98
N GLU A 65 75.04 -33.29 40.84
CA GLU A 65 75.47 -31.96 41.28
C GLU A 65 74.23 -31.18 41.78
N ASN A 66 74.44 -30.07 42.47
CA ASN A 66 73.44 -29.00 42.62
C ASN A 66 74.15 -27.73 42.12
N LEU A 67 73.60 -27.06 41.11
CA LEU A 67 74.28 -25.96 40.43
C LEU A 67 73.95 -24.61 41.07
N TYR A 68 74.94 -23.73 41.18
CA TYR A 68 74.78 -22.37 41.68
C TYR A 68 75.49 -21.38 40.76
N ILE A 69 74.71 -20.67 39.93
CA ILE A 69 75.19 -19.64 39.02
C ILE A 69 75.28 -18.32 39.80
N ASN A 70 76.51 -17.83 40.01
CA ASN A 70 76.84 -16.71 40.91
C ASN A 70 77.66 -15.59 40.23
N LYS A 71 77.72 -15.61 38.90
CA LYS A 71 78.41 -14.65 38.02
C LYS A 71 77.42 -14.08 37.02
N GLY A 72 77.69 -12.86 36.54
CA GLY A 72 76.86 -12.20 35.53
C GLY A 72 76.63 -13.07 34.30
N LYS A 73 75.39 -13.06 33.80
CA LYS A 73 74.90 -13.65 32.55
C LYS A 73 75.74 -14.78 31.95
N LEU A 74 75.38 -16.03 32.24
CA LEU A 74 75.95 -17.22 31.58
C LEU A 74 74.88 -17.97 30.78
N HIS A 75 75.26 -18.54 29.64
CA HIS A 75 74.37 -19.38 28.83
C HIS A 75 74.69 -20.87 29.06
N LEU A 76 73.97 -21.53 29.97
CA LEU A 76 74.12 -22.96 30.26
C LEU A 76 73.19 -23.79 29.36
N ILE A 77 73.76 -24.59 28.46
CA ILE A 77 73.02 -25.27 27.38
C ILE A 77 73.38 -26.77 27.32
N ALA A 78 72.37 -27.64 27.29
CA ALA A 78 72.51 -29.07 27.07
C ALA A 78 72.71 -29.41 25.57
N ASN A 79 73.77 -30.15 25.25
CA ASN A 79 74.01 -30.70 23.91
C ASN A 79 73.33 -32.07 23.77
N GLY A 80 72.02 -32.06 23.46
CA GLY A 80 71.21 -33.27 23.41
C GLY A 80 70.76 -33.73 24.80
N SER A 81 70.63 -35.04 25.01
CA SER A 81 70.09 -35.58 26.27
C SER A 81 71.11 -35.51 27.40
N VAL A 82 70.97 -34.51 28.26
CA VAL A 82 71.78 -34.33 29.48
C VAL A 82 70.88 -34.45 30.70
N THR A 83 71.23 -35.35 31.62
CA THR A 83 70.52 -35.50 32.91
C THR A 83 71.37 -35.04 34.08
N ILE A 84 70.80 -34.21 34.94
CA ILE A 84 71.38 -33.79 36.22
C ILE A 84 70.46 -34.32 37.33
N ASN A 85 71.02 -35.14 38.23
CA ASN A 85 70.37 -35.53 39.48
C ASN A 85 70.89 -34.65 40.61
N ALA A 86 70.01 -34.19 41.50
CA ALA A 86 70.41 -33.48 42.71
C ALA A 86 71.43 -34.31 43.53
N SER A 87 72.56 -33.70 43.89
CA SER A 87 73.56 -34.33 44.78
C SER A 87 73.06 -34.37 46.23
N ASN A 88 72.40 -33.29 46.66
CA ASN A 88 71.62 -33.14 47.89
C ASN A 88 70.16 -32.87 47.51
N TYR A 89 69.22 -33.66 48.03
CA TYR A 89 67.79 -33.50 47.74
C TYR A 89 67.13 -32.34 48.51
N ASN A 90 67.80 -31.78 49.52
CA ASN A 90 67.32 -30.65 50.31
C ASN A 90 67.72 -29.29 49.70
N LEU A 91 68.10 -29.26 48.41
CA LEU A 91 68.49 -28.08 47.64
C LEU A 91 67.96 -28.19 46.20
N PRO A 92 67.77 -27.09 45.45
CA PRO A 92 67.41 -27.14 44.04
C PRO A 92 68.45 -27.86 43.16
N VAL A 93 68.04 -28.44 42.02
CA VAL A 93 68.99 -29.02 41.06
C VAL A 93 69.86 -27.93 40.42
N ALA A 94 69.27 -26.78 40.13
CA ALA A 94 69.98 -25.58 39.71
C ALA A 94 69.40 -24.31 40.34
N THR A 95 70.27 -23.37 40.68
CA THR A 95 69.93 -22.05 41.22
C THR A 95 70.68 -20.97 40.47
N ILE A 96 69.98 -19.94 40.02
CA ILE A 96 70.56 -18.68 39.58
C ILE A 96 70.49 -17.73 40.77
N GLY A 97 71.62 -17.45 41.41
CA GLY A 97 71.71 -16.46 42.51
C GLY A 97 71.67 -15.03 41.97
N TYR A 98 71.42 -14.03 42.82
CA TYR A 98 71.24 -12.61 42.46
C TYR A 98 72.25 -12.03 41.45
N ASN A 99 73.51 -12.45 41.50
CA ASN A 99 74.55 -12.02 40.55
C ASN A 99 74.35 -12.55 39.11
N GLY A 100 73.46 -13.51 38.90
CA GLY A 100 73.27 -14.27 37.67
C GLY A 100 72.31 -13.65 36.65
N ALA A 101 71.97 -12.37 36.78
CA ALA A 101 70.99 -11.71 35.91
C ALA A 101 71.27 -11.92 34.41
N GLY A 102 70.19 -12.12 33.63
CA GLY A 102 70.25 -12.40 32.19
C GLY A 102 70.71 -13.80 31.79
N SER A 103 70.98 -14.71 32.74
CA SER A 103 71.48 -16.07 32.45
C SER A 103 70.44 -16.99 31.81
N THR A 104 70.90 -18.03 31.12
CA THR A 104 70.05 -19.05 30.46
C THR A 104 70.32 -20.44 31.02
N ILE A 105 69.26 -21.22 31.26
CA ILE A 105 69.33 -22.68 31.49
C ILE A 105 68.45 -23.38 30.45
N GLN A 106 69.07 -24.14 29.54
CA GLN A 106 68.39 -24.69 28.37
C GLN A 106 68.59 -26.19 28.15
N GLY A 107 67.48 -26.93 27.98
CA GLY A 107 67.45 -28.29 27.44
C GLY A 107 67.80 -29.45 28.39
N PHE A 108 67.95 -29.19 29.69
CA PHE A 108 68.36 -30.21 30.66
C PHE A 108 67.20 -31.09 31.12
N THR A 109 67.49 -32.35 31.46
CA THR A 109 66.61 -33.16 32.32
C THR A 109 67.06 -33.05 33.77
N LEU A 110 66.21 -32.54 34.65
CA LEU A 110 66.52 -32.22 36.05
C LEU A 110 65.68 -33.09 36.99
N ILE A 111 66.34 -33.82 37.89
CA ILE A 111 65.69 -34.86 38.72
C ILE A 111 66.06 -34.70 40.21
N GLY A 112 65.04 -34.66 41.06
CA GLY A 112 65.18 -34.52 42.51
C GLY A 112 65.44 -33.09 42.96
N GLY A 113 65.89 -32.93 44.21
CA GLY A 113 65.98 -31.61 44.85
C GLY A 113 64.64 -31.12 45.40
N THR A 114 64.67 -29.98 46.08
CA THR A 114 63.45 -29.25 46.53
C THR A 114 62.75 -28.57 45.35
N SER A 115 63.54 -28.10 44.39
CA SER A 115 63.09 -27.42 43.18
C SER A 115 63.90 -27.89 41.98
N GLY A 116 63.31 -27.88 40.78
CA GLY A 116 64.06 -28.15 39.55
C GLY A 116 65.04 -27.02 39.25
N ILE A 117 64.51 -25.81 39.12
CA ILE A 117 65.26 -24.57 38.94
C ILE A 117 64.70 -23.49 39.88
N VAL A 118 65.57 -22.72 40.52
CA VAL A 118 65.21 -21.46 41.22
C VAL A 118 65.99 -20.30 40.59
N THR A 119 65.34 -19.15 40.36
CA THR A 119 66.04 -17.92 39.98
C THR A 119 65.73 -16.75 40.90
N TYR A 120 66.79 -16.23 41.52
CA TYR A 120 66.83 -15.02 42.34
C TYR A 120 67.24 -13.78 41.52
N ALA A 121 67.39 -13.91 40.20
CA ALA A 121 67.98 -12.88 39.34
C ALA A 121 67.11 -12.56 38.12
N ASP A 122 67.10 -11.28 37.77
CA ASP A 122 66.27 -10.72 36.70
C ASP A 122 66.70 -11.16 35.30
N ASP A 123 65.85 -10.91 34.30
CA ASP A 123 66.10 -11.10 32.86
C ASP A 123 66.46 -12.54 32.42
N CYS A 124 66.36 -13.52 33.33
CA CYS A 124 66.81 -14.89 33.09
C CYS A 124 65.88 -15.68 32.16
N GLN A 125 66.44 -16.71 31.50
CA GLN A 125 65.74 -17.53 30.52
C GLN A 125 65.82 -19.02 30.85
N ILE A 126 64.66 -19.65 31.09
CA ILE A 126 64.55 -21.04 31.51
C ILE A 126 63.77 -21.79 30.43
N THR A 127 64.46 -22.50 29.54
CA THR A 127 63.88 -22.95 28.26
C THR A 127 64.04 -24.44 27.97
N GLY A 128 62.94 -25.13 27.67
CA GLY A 128 62.97 -26.49 27.12
C GLY A 128 63.49 -27.58 28.05
N ASN A 129 63.51 -27.35 29.37
CA ASN A 129 63.98 -28.32 30.36
C ASN A 129 62.88 -29.34 30.70
N ASN A 130 63.25 -30.55 31.08
CA ASN A 130 62.34 -31.62 31.53
C ASN A 130 62.59 -31.94 33.01
N ILE A 131 61.62 -31.64 33.86
CA ILE A 131 61.78 -31.56 35.31
C ILE A 131 60.90 -32.61 36.00
N THR A 132 61.44 -33.24 37.05
CA THR A 132 60.74 -34.22 37.88
C THR A 132 61.26 -34.15 39.32
N ILE A 133 60.41 -33.68 40.23
CA ILE A 133 60.72 -33.46 41.65
C ILE A 133 59.60 -34.00 42.54
N GLY A 134 59.88 -34.18 43.83
CA GLY A 134 59.00 -34.91 44.74
C GLY A 134 58.93 -36.42 44.46
N ASN A 135 58.06 -37.10 45.18
CA ASN A 135 57.76 -38.51 45.08
C ASN A 135 56.49 -38.72 44.22
N PRO A 136 56.55 -39.33 43.03
CA PRO A 136 55.39 -39.49 42.14
C PRO A 136 54.36 -40.54 42.63
N LYS A 137 54.38 -40.91 43.91
CA LYS A 137 53.49 -41.88 44.56
C LYS A 137 52.69 -41.32 45.74
N SER A 138 52.87 -40.06 46.10
CA SER A 138 52.03 -39.42 47.12
C SER A 138 50.67 -39.01 46.56
N ASP A 139 49.75 -38.82 47.48
CA ASP A 139 48.51 -38.10 47.27
C ASP A 139 48.76 -36.59 47.35
N TYR A 140 47.80 -35.79 46.91
CA TYR A 140 47.89 -34.32 46.95
C TYR A 140 47.66 -33.84 48.40
N SER A 141 48.27 -32.72 48.76
CA SER A 141 47.86 -31.90 49.90
C SER A 141 46.50 -31.24 49.64
N ASP A 142 45.81 -30.84 50.71
CA ASP A 142 44.47 -30.20 50.68
C ASP A 142 44.49 -28.74 50.16
N GLY A 143 45.36 -28.41 49.20
CA GLY A 143 45.48 -27.07 48.62
C GLY A 143 46.14 -26.00 49.48
N VAL A 144 46.73 -26.36 50.64
CA VAL A 144 47.36 -25.42 51.56
C VAL A 144 48.86 -25.28 51.28
N ASP A 145 49.27 -24.11 50.76
CA ASP A 145 50.68 -23.73 50.75
C ASP A 145 51.14 -23.36 52.17
N SER A 146 52.41 -23.66 52.49
CA SER A 146 53.01 -23.36 53.80
C SER A 146 53.76 -22.02 53.84
N GLY A 147 53.74 -21.25 52.75
CA GLY A 147 54.11 -19.82 52.68
C GLY A 147 55.59 -19.46 52.86
N TYR A 148 56.38 -20.31 53.50
CA TYR A 148 57.78 -20.03 53.84
C TYR A 148 58.81 -20.61 52.85
N THR A 149 58.38 -21.36 51.83
CA THR A 149 59.29 -22.04 50.88
C THR A 149 58.96 -21.70 49.43
N VAL A 150 59.93 -21.05 48.78
CA VAL A 150 59.95 -20.83 47.32
C VAL A 150 60.42 -22.13 46.64
N ASP A 151 59.50 -23.08 46.58
CA ASP A 151 59.68 -24.41 45.99
C ASP A 151 58.82 -24.61 44.72
N GLY A 152 59.23 -25.55 43.87
CA GLY A 152 58.51 -25.82 42.64
C GLY A 152 59.35 -26.42 41.52
N GLY A 153 58.69 -26.88 40.46
CA GLY A 153 59.39 -27.35 39.25
C GLY A 153 60.34 -26.25 38.73
N ILE A 154 59.82 -25.03 38.65
CA ILE A 154 60.58 -23.80 38.40
C ILE A 154 60.04 -22.73 39.36
N ALA A 155 60.90 -22.07 40.13
CA ALA A 155 60.52 -20.98 41.03
C ALA A 155 61.24 -19.68 40.67
N VAL A 156 60.51 -18.57 40.69
CA VAL A 156 60.92 -17.29 40.07
C VAL A 156 60.74 -16.13 41.05
N GLU A 157 61.85 -15.65 41.60
CA GLU A 157 61.95 -14.43 42.44
C GLU A 157 62.59 -13.25 41.68
N GLY A 158 63.22 -13.49 40.53
CA GLY A 158 63.73 -12.45 39.63
C GLY A 158 62.65 -11.95 38.65
N SER A 159 62.68 -10.66 38.33
CA SER A 159 61.75 -10.00 37.40
C SER A 159 62.14 -10.22 35.93
N ASN A 160 61.21 -9.96 35.00
CA ASN A 160 61.38 -10.13 33.54
C ASN A 160 61.71 -11.58 33.08
N VAL A 161 61.63 -12.58 33.96
CA VAL A 161 62.09 -13.95 33.66
C VAL A 161 61.21 -14.63 32.61
N GLN A 162 61.85 -15.31 31.66
CA GLN A 162 61.20 -16.02 30.57
C GLN A 162 61.26 -17.53 30.81
N VAL A 163 60.12 -18.16 31.14
CA VAL A 163 60.00 -19.60 31.38
C VAL A 163 59.26 -20.24 30.20
N LYS A 164 59.99 -20.85 29.26
CA LYS A 164 59.43 -21.29 27.97
C LYS A 164 59.59 -22.78 27.67
N GLY A 165 58.49 -23.45 27.30
CA GLY A 165 58.52 -24.79 26.69
C GLY A 165 59.06 -25.91 27.59
N ASN A 166 59.11 -25.70 28.90
CA ASN A 166 59.58 -26.70 29.87
C ASN A 166 58.48 -27.74 30.12
N LYS A 167 58.88 -28.98 30.46
CA LYS A 167 57.99 -30.06 30.85
C LYS A 167 58.18 -30.39 32.33
N ILE A 168 57.11 -30.43 33.11
CA ILE A 168 57.16 -30.60 34.57
C ILE A 168 56.17 -31.71 34.96
N ASN A 169 56.64 -32.74 35.67
CA ASN A 169 55.87 -33.97 35.90
C ASN A 169 56.14 -34.56 37.29
N GLY A 170 55.08 -34.98 38.00
CA GLY A 170 55.19 -35.84 39.19
C GLY A 170 55.23 -35.12 40.55
N ASN A 171 55.03 -33.80 40.55
CA ASN A 171 55.17 -32.86 41.66
C ASN A 171 54.05 -32.95 42.74
N ARG A 172 53.70 -34.15 43.25
CA ARG A 172 52.52 -34.32 44.12
C ARG A 172 52.67 -33.90 45.59
N ASP A 173 53.89 -33.88 46.14
CA ASP A 173 54.17 -33.57 47.56
C ASP A 173 54.01 -32.06 47.92
N ASN A 174 52.82 -31.49 47.76
CA ASN A 174 52.54 -30.04 47.91
C ASN A 174 53.35 -29.12 46.96
N VAL A 175 54.02 -29.68 45.95
CA VAL A 175 54.99 -28.94 45.14
C VAL A 175 54.32 -28.21 43.98
N LYS A 176 54.65 -26.92 43.81
CA LYS A 176 54.19 -26.11 42.67
C LYS A 176 54.80 -26.60 41.35
N GLY A 177 54.08 -26.44 40.24
CA GLY A 177 54.60 -26.68 38.90
C GLY A 177 55.55 -25.55 38.51
N ILE A 178 55.03 -24.34 38.43
CA ILE A 178 55.81 -23.09 38.33
C ILE A 178 55.30 -22.12 39.41
N MET A 179 56.20 -21.43 40.10
CA MET A 179 55.88 -20.40 41.10
C MET A 179 56.49 -19.06 40.69
N ILE A 180 55.70 -18.00 40.75
CA ILE A 180 56.08 -16.62 40.37
C ILE A 180 55.80 -15.69 41.55
N VAL A 181 56.83 -14.99 42.04
CA VAL A 181 56.73 -13.99 43.11
C VAL A 181 57.44 -12.67 42.74
N ALA A 182 57.47 -12.37 41.45
CA ALA A 182 58.20 -11.25 40.85
C ALA A 182 57.49 -10.72 39.60
N SER A 183 57.82 -9.50 39.16
CA SER A 183 57.09 -8.78 38.11
C SER A 183 57.53 -9.10 36.68
N ASN A 184 56.66 -8.83 35.70
CA ASN A 184 56.91 -8.87 34.25
C ASN A 184 57.41 -10.23 33.72
N CYS A 185 57.16 -11.32 34.43
CA CYS A 185 57.59 -12.67 34.05
C CYS A 185 56.65 -13.30 33.00
N ASN A 186 57.21 -14.04 32.05
CA ASN A 186 56.46 -14.70 30.97
C ASN A 186 56.62 -16.22 31.05
N VAL A 187 55.54 -16.92 31.35
CA VAL A 187 55.46 -18.39 31.40
C VAL A 187 54.71 -18.88 30.16
N THR A 188 55.44 -19.43 29.18
CA THR A 188 54.89 -19.72 27.84
C THR A 188 55.12 -21.16 27.36
N GLU A 189 54.11 -21.77 26.73
CA GLU A 189 54.22 -23.08 26.06
C GLU A 189 54.69 -24.26 26.95
N ASN A 190 54.67 -24.12 28.28
CA ASN A 190 55.10 -25.17 29.21
C ASN A 190 54.02 -26.28 29.34
N ASN A 191 54.44 -27.49 29.71
CA ASN A 191 53.57 -28.64 29.90
C ASN A 191 53.73 -29.19 31.33
N ILE A 192 52.71 -28.99 32.16
CA ILE A 192 52.73 -29.21 33.61
C ILE A 192 51.70 -30.27 33.97
N THR A 193 52.12 -31.34 34.66
CA THR A 193 51.21 -32.44 35.03
C THR A 193 51.43 -32.91 36.46
N ASN A 194 50.32 -33.18 37.16
CA ASN A 194 50.31 -33.74 38.52
C ASN A 194 51.10 -32.91 39.55
N ALA A 195 50.93 -31.59 39.55
CA ALA A 195 51.40 -30.69 40.62
C ALA A 195 50.26 -30.39 41.62
N ALA A 196 50.56 -29.84 42.80
CA ALA A 196 49.52 -29.26 43.65
C ALA A 196 48.93 -28.01 42.95
N PHE A 197 49.74 -26.97 42.82
CA PHE A 197 49.43 -25.78 42.01
C PHE A 197 50.14 -25.93 40.66
N GLY A 198 49.41 -25.88 39.54
CA GLY A 198 50.03 -25.97 38.20
C GLY A 198 50.94 -24.77 37.92
N ILE A 199 50.39 -23.56 38.03
CA ILE A 199 51.15 -22.30 38.11
C ILE A 199 50.58 -21.49 39.29
N LEU A 200 51.45 -21.02 40.18
CA LEU A 200 51.10 -20.17 41.34
C LEU A 200 51.68 -18.77 41.17
N PHE A 201 50.87 -17.74 41.42
CA PHE A 201 51.28 -16.34 41.54
C PHE A 201 51.08 -15.91 43.00
N GLY A 202 52.10 -15.28 43.59
CA GLY A 202 52.02 -14.63 44.90
C GLY A 202 52.87 -13.36 44.93
N GLY A 203 52.24 -12.18 44.90
CA GLY A 203 52.95 -10.90 44.74
C GLY A 203 53.51 -10.62 43.34
N ALA A 204 52.87 -11.12 42.28
CA ALA A 204 53.36 -10.99 40.91
C ALA A 204 52.55 -9.94 40.12
N ASP A 205 53.25 -8.92 39.59
CA ASP A 205 52.66 -7.84 38.77
C ASP A 205 53.02 -7.99 37.28
N GLY A 206 52.07 -7.71 36.38
CA GLY A 206 52.31 -7.62 34.93
C GLY A 206 52.76 -8.92 34.25
N CYS A 207 52.55 -10.08 34.88
CA CYS A 207 53.04 -11.38 34.42
C CYS A 207 52.08 -12.07 33.44
N ASN A 208 52.64 -12.83 32.49
CA ASN A 208 51.87 -13.46 31.40
C ASN A 208 52.03 -14.98 31.40
N VAL A 209 50.92 -15.70 31.53
CA VAL A 209 50.82 -17.16 31.41
C VAL A 209 50.13 -17.46 30.08
N THR A 210 50.88 -17.90 29.07
CA THR A 210 50.37 -18.01 27.68
C THR A 210 50.61 -19.37 27.03
N ASN A 211 49.56 -19.97 26.45
CA ASN A 211 49.59 -21.23 25.69
C ASN A 211 50.20 -22.44 26.43
N ASN A 212 50.17 -22.47 27.77
CA ASN A 212 50.63 -23.60 28.56
C ASN A 212 49.58 -24.73 28.57
N ILE A 213 50.03 -25.97 28.79
CA ILE A 213 49.18 -27.15 28.99
C ILE A 213 49.32 -27.57 30.46
N ILE A 214 48.23 -27.55 31.20
CA ILE A 214 48.17 -27.90 32.63
C ILE A 214 47.14 -29.00 32.81
N ASN A 215 47.55 -30.14 33.36
CA ASN A 215 46.70 -31.34 33.42
C ASN A 215 46.79 -32.09 34.76
N GLY A 216 45.64 -32.28 35.41
CA GLY A 216 45.53 -33.10 36.62
C GLY A 216 46.27 -32.56 37.84
N CYS A 217 46.23 -31.24 38.04
CA CYS A 217 46.74 -30.59 39.25
C CYS A 217 45.63 -30.50 40.32
N TYR A 218 45.88 -29.90 41.48
CA TYR A 218 44.82 -29.56 42.44
C TYR A 218 44.11 -28.28 41.98
N TYR A 219 44.90 -27.19 41.85
CA TYR A 219 44.54 -25.98 41.09
C TYR A 219 45.36 -25.93 39.80
N GLY A 220 44.74 -25.48 38.69
CA GLY A 220 45.42 -25.37 37.39
C GLY A 220 46.33 -24.15 37.31
N VAL A 221 45.74 -22.96 37.33
CA VAL A 221 46.44 -21.70 37.64
C VAL A 221 45.81 -21.15 38.91
N ASP A 222 46.64 -20.65 39.82
CA ASP A 222 46.20 -20.03 41.06
C ASP A 222 46.88 -18.66 41.22
N ILE A 223 46.08 -17.66 41.57
CA ILE A 223 46.56 -16.31 41.91
C ILE A 223 46.00 -16.00 43.29
N GLU A 224 46.88 -15.95 44.29
CA GLU A 224 46.47 -15.66 45.66
C GLU A 224 47.26 -14.54 46.31
N CYS A 225 46.61 -13.91 47.29
CA CYS A 225 47.19 -13.01 48.26
C CYS A 225 46.82 -13.52 49.65
N ASN A 226 47.75 -13.45 50.61
CA ASN A 226 47.58 -13.92 51.99
C ASN A 226 48.73 -13.34 52.86
N ASP A 227 48.80 -13.72 54.14
CA ASP A 227 49.86 -13.29 55.08
C ASP A 227 51.32 -13.53 54.58
N TYR A 228 51.51 -14.38 53.56
CA TYR A 228 52.80 -14.73 52.98
C TYR A 228 53.04 -14.09 51.60
N TYR A 229 51.98 -13.74 50.87
CA TYR A 229 52.04 -13.30 49.47
C TYR A 229 51.33 -11.97 49.25
N PHE A 230 52.05 -10.99 48.68
CA PHE A 230 51.50 -9.70 48.28
C PHE A 230 50.43 -9.84 47.18
N ILE A 231 49.68 -8.77 46.93
CA ILE A 231 48.70 -8.69 45.85
C ILE A 231 49.39 -8.96 44.50
N SER A 232 48.75 -9.77 43.66
CA SER A 232 49.14 -9.93 42.25
C SER A 232 48.21 -9.08 41.38
N GLU A 233 48.76 -8.31 40.43
CA GLU A 233 47.99 -7.36 39.60
C GLU A 233 48.38 -7.44 38.12
N ASN A 234 47.54 -6.87 37.24
CA ASN A 234 47.83 -6.62 35.82
C ASN A 234 48.22 -7.86 34.98
N CYS A 235 48.03 -9.07 35.51
CA CYS A 235 48.48 -10.32 34.90
C CYS A 235 47.52 -10.85 33.82
N GLN A 236 48.05 -11.63 32.87
CA GLN A 236 47.29 -12.23 31.78
C GLN A 236 47.42 -13.76 31.77
N ILE A 237 46.29 -14.46 31.75
CA ILE A 237 46.18 -15.90 31.53
C ILE A 237 45.52 -16.10 30.16
N THR A 238 46.32 -16.37 29.13
CA THR A 238 45.87 -16.35 27.72
C THR A 238 46.11 -17.66 26.97
N GLY A 239 45.06 -18.22 26.34
CA GLY A 239 45.18 -19.36 25.40
C GLY A 239 45.64 -20.70 26.01
N ASN A 240 45.68 -20.83 27.33
CA ASN A 240 46.14 -22.04 28.02
C ASN A 240 45.11 -23.17 27.91
N THR A 241 45.57 -24.42 27.99
CA THR A 241 44.72 -25.61 28.10
C THR A 241 44.83 -26.17 29.51
N ILE A 242 43.78 -26.00 30.32
CA ILE A 242 43.75 -26.34 31.75
C ILE A 242 42.66 -27.39 31.99
N ILE A 243 43.08 -28.62 32.32
CA ILE A 243 42.18 -29.78 32.29
C ILE A 243 42.32 -30.74 33.47
N ASN A 244 41.18 -31.31 33.89
CA ASN A 244 41.07 -32.37 34.89
C ASN A 244 41.67 -32.06 36.28
N SER A 245 41.84 -30.78 36.64
CA SER A 245 42.20 -30.36 37.99
C SER A 245 41.14 -30.81 39.01
N SER A 246 41.54 -31.20 40.23
CA SER A 246 40.57 -31.73 41.20
C SER A 246 39.60 -30.66 41.71
N MET A 247 40.06 -29.44 41.94
CA MET A 247 39.24 -28.30 42.39
C MET A 247 38.94 -27.33 41.24
N TYR A 248 39.70 -26.25 41.10
CA TYR A 248 39.47 -25.22 40.08
C TYR A 248 40.50 -25.26 38.94
N GLY A 249 40.03 -24.97 37.73
CA GLY A 249 40.92 -24.74 36.58
C GLY A 249 41.74 -23.47 36.77
N ILE A 250 41.07 -22.35 37.04
CA ILE A 250 41.70 -21.10 37.49
C ILE A 250 41.06 -20.69 38.83
N ARG A 251 41.88 -20.40 39.84
CA ARG A 251 41.47 -19.76 41.10
C ARG A 251 42.06 -18.35 41.16
N ILE A 252 41.28 -17.39 41.66
CA ILE A 252 41.77 -16.12 42.18
C ILE A 252 41.14 -15.89 43.56
N SER A 253 41.96 -15.75 44.60
CA SER A 253 41.54 -15.45 45.98
C SER A 253 42.38 -14.30 46.54
N GLY A 254 41.75 -13.19 46.91
CA GLY A 254 42.39 -12.24 47.83
C GLY A 254 42.38 -12.77 49.27
N ALA A 255 42.90 -11.96 50.21
CA ALA A 255 43.01 -12.30 51.63
C ALA A 255 41.95 -11.55 52.45
N ASP A 256 41.40 -12.21 53.49
CA ASP A 256 40.43 -11.64 54.44
C ASP A 256 40.82 -10.24 54.96
N GLY A 257 40.26 -9.17 54.38
CA GLY A 257 40.35 -7.81 54.90
C GLY A 257 40.68 -6.71 53.88
N ASP A 258 40.27 -5.48 54.21
CA ASP A 258 40.19 -4.27 53.35
C ASP A 258 41.49 -3.84 52.60
N GLU A 259 42.63 -4.51 52.75
CA GLU A 259 43.93 -4.08 52.20
C GLU A 259 44.49 -4.94 51.03
N ASN A 260 43.87 -6.08 50.67
CA ASN A 260 44.50 -7.11 49.79
C ASN A 260 43.71 -7.53 48.52
N VAL A 261 43.04 -6.59 47.85
CA VAL A 261 42.21 -6.86 46.66
C VAL A 261 43.01 -7.16 45.38
N ILE A 262 42.89 -8.37 44.85
CA ILE A 262 43.47 -8.75 43.54
C ILE A 262 42.69 -8.08 42.41
N ASN A 263 43.40 -7.44 41.48
CA ASN A 263 42.74 -6.70 40.42
C ASN A 263 43.42 -6.72 39.04
N SER A 264 42.65 -6.28 38.04
CA SER A 264 43.11 -6.02 36.66
C SER A 264 43.61 -7.27 35.91
N ILE A 265 43.18 -8.46 36.33
CA ILE A 265 43.56 -9.75 35.73
C ILE A 265 42.74 -10.04 34.47
N GLN A 266 43.39 -10.53 33.41
CA GLN A 266 42.75 -10.91 32.15
C GLN A 266 42.84 -12.42 31.92
N ILE A 267 41.69 -13.10 31.84
CA ILE A 267 41.58 -14.53 31.53
C ILE A 267 40.99 -14.66 30.12
N THR A 268 41.84 -14.88 29.10
CA THR A 268 41.43 -14.74 27.69
C THR A 268 41.67 -15.99 26.84
N GLY A 269 40.63 -16.51 26.18
CA GLY A 269 40.75 -17.54 25.14
C GLY A 269 41.22 -18.92 25.61
N ASN A 270 41.20 -19.20 26.92
CA ASN A 270 41.67 -20.47 27.49
C ASN A 270 40.66 -21.60 27.24
N THR A 271 41.15 -22.84 27.18
CA THR A 271 40.34 -24.07 27.20
C THR A 271 40.38 -24.67 28.61
N ILE A 272 39.25 -24.60 29.33
CA ILE A 272 39.16 -24.95 30.75
C ILE A 272 38.11 -26.06 30.92
N LYS A 273 38.56 -27.32 31.11
CA LYS A 273 37.65 -28.48 31.02
C LYS A 273 37.83 -29.57 32.07
N ASN A 274 36.72 -30.20 32.44
CA ASN A 274 36.64 -31.34 33.36
C ASN A 274 37.14 -31.08 34.80
N ASN A 275 37.33 -29.83 35.20
CA ASN A 275 37.82 -29.47 36.53
C ASN A 275 36.69 -29.54 37.59
N GLY A 276 37.01 -29.86 38.84
CA GLY A 276 36.04 -29.90 39.96
C GLY A 276 35.22 -31.19 40.09
N ASN A 277 35.33 -32.14 39.15
CA ASN A 277 34.44 -33.31 39.10
C ASN A 277 34.84 -34.49 40.01
N ARG A 278 35.63 -34.30 41.08
CA ARG A 278 36.19 -35.42 41.87
C ARG A 278 35.33 -35.89 43.05
N GLY A 279 34.25 -35.19 43.39
CA GLY A 279 33.27 -35.63 44.38
C GLY A 279 33.21 -34.79 45.65
N GLU A 280 34.17 -33.89 45.84
CA GLU A 280 34.01 -32.71 46.71
C GLU A 280 32.92 -31.80 46.10
N GLN A 281 32.08 -31.19 46.95
CA GLN A 281 30.97 -30.32 46.52
C GLN A 281 31.42 -28.85 46.41
N THR A 282 32.61 -28.67 45.85
CA THR A 282 33.40 -27.43 45.73
C THR A 282 34.34 -27.61 44.53
N GLY A 283 34.41 -26.65 43.59
CA GLY A 283 35.26 -26.77 42.39
C GLY A 283 34.60 -26.34 41.08
N GLY A 284 35.35 -26.29 39.98
CA GLY A 284 34.82 -25.78 38.71
C GLY A 284 35.86 -25.26 37.72
N GLY A 285 35.40 -24.50 36.72
CA GLY A 285 36.25 -23.94 35.67
C GLY A 285 37.09 -22.76 36.16
N ILE A 286 36.45 -21.66 36.53
CA ILE A 286 37.08 -20.45 37.06
C ILE A 286 36.41 -20.09 38.39
N TYR A 287 37.19 -19.74 39.41
CA TYR A 287 36.74 -19.25 40.71
C TYR A 287 37.30 -17.86 41.01
N LEU A 288 36.45 -16.98 41.53
CA LEU A 288 36.78 -15.65 42.03
C LEU A 288 36.10 -15.47 43.40
N ASN A 289 36.85 -15.11 44.45
CA ASN A 289 36.27 -14.71 45.73
C ASN A 289 35.94 -13.21 45.80
N HIS A 290 35.35 -12.76 46.91
CA HIS A 290 34.90 -11.38 47.06
C HIS A 290 36.02 -10.34 46.92
N ASP A 291 37.28 -10.68 47.24
CA ASP A 291 38.45 -9.81 47.13
C ASP A 291 39.04 -9.72 45.71
N THR A 292 38.16 -9.68 44.69
CA THR A 292 38.55 -9.61 43.29
C THR A 292 37.79 -8.51 42.51
N SER A 293 38.54 -7.65 41.83
CA SER A 293 37.99 -6.47 41.13
C SER A 293 38.58 -6.27 39.73
N ASN A 294 37.79 -5.72 38.81
CA ASN A 294 38.17 -5.49 37.40
C ASN A 294 38.68 -6.74 36.64
N ILE A 295 38.29 -7.94 37.08
CA ILE A 295 38.68 -9.21 36.44
C ILE A 295 37.92 -9.38 35.12
N THR A 296 38.65 -9.58 34.01
CA THR A 296 38.06 -9.76 32.67
C THR A 296 38.21 -11.21 32.20
N ILE A 297 37.11 -11.96 32.21
CA ILE A 297 37.01 -13.32 31.67
C ILE A 297 36.46 -13.25 30.25
N SER A 298 37.31 -13.45 29.22
CA SER A 298 36.89 -13.27 27.83
C SER A 298 37.22 -14.43 26.86
N GLY A 299 36.27 -14.80 25.99
CA GLY A 299 36.48 -15.75 24.88
C GLY A 299 36.86 -17.19 25.26
N ASN A 300 36.75 -17.58 26.54
CA ASN A 300 37.18 -18.89 27.03
C ASN A 300 36.19 -20.01 26.66
N ASN A 301 36.71 -21.24 26.55
CA ASN A 301 35.94 -22.48 26.34
C ASN A 301 35.88 -23.26 27.65
N VAL A 302 34.84 -23.00 28.46
CA VAL A 302 34.66 -23.49 29.83
C VAL A 302 33.62 -24.61 29.83
N ALA A 303 34.08 -25.87 29.77
CA ALA A 303 33.20 -26.99 29.48
C ALA A 303 33.41 -28.24 30.35
N GLY A 304 32.31 -28.87 30.78
CA GLY A 304 32.35 -30.13 31.52
C GLY A 304 32.97 -30.04 32.92
N ASN A 305 33.16 -28.85 33.49
CA ASN A 305 33.61 -28.65 34.87
C ASN A 305 32.44 -28.89 35.85
N TRP A 306 32.62 -28.77 37.17
CA TRP A 306 31.48 -28.81 38.10
C TRP A 306 30.60 -27.55 37.99
N ASN A 307 31.03 -26.42 38.56
CA ASN A 307 30.56 -25.10 38.13
C ASN A 307 31.39 -24.61 36.92
N GLY A 308 30.78 -23.82 36.02
CA GLY A 308 31.51 -23.20 34.92
C GLY A 308 32.39 -22.03 35.38
N ILE A 309 31.75 -20.93 35.79
CA ILE A 309 32.39 -19.79 36.48
C ILE A 309 31.70 -19.62 37.84
N ASP A 310 32.49 -19.38 38.87
CA ASP A 310 32.06 -19.36 40.27
C ASP A 310 32.48 -18.05 40.93
N PHE A 311 31.49 -17.25 41.35
CA PHE A 311 31.66 -16.03 42.14
C PHE A 311 31.08 -16.28 43.53
N SER A 312 31.83 -16.97 44.39
CA SER A 312 31.40 -17.28 45.76
C SER A 312 32.56 -17.25 46.78
N ASN A 313 32.25 -17.13 48.07
CA ASN A 313 33.24 -17.21 49.16
C ASN A 313 33.34 -18.65 49.74
N ILE A 314 33.01 -19.68 48.94
CA ILE A 314 32.85 -21.06 49.43
C ILE A 314 34.16 -21.71 49.92
N LEU A 315 35.33 -21.16 49.53
CA LEU A 315 36.64 -21.61 50.02
C LEU A 315 37.06 -20.89 51.31
N ASP A 316 36.77 -19.59 51.40
CA ASP A 316 37.27 -18.73 52.48
C ASP A 316 36.36 -18.82 53.74
N GLY A 317 35.07 -19.11 53.53
CA GLY A 317 34.10 -19.37 54.60
C GLY A 317 33.52 -18.13 55.27
N ASP A 318 33.93 -16.92 54.86
CA ASP A 318 33.33 -15.68 55.35
C ASP A 318 31.95 -15.38 54.72
N SER A 319 31.20 -14.54 55.43
CA SER A 319 29.82 -14.15 55.16
C SER A 319 29.61 -12.64 55.02
N ASP A 320 30.65 -11.81 54.94
CA ASP A 320 30.48 -10.41 54.54
C ASP A 320 30.21 -10.31 53.02
N PHE A 321 29.36 -9.36 52.65
CA PHE A 321 28.77 -9.22 51.31
C PHE A 321 29.21 -7.92 50.62
N GLN A 322 30.41 -7.42 50.93
CA GLN A 322 30.93 -6.18 50.35
C GLN A 322 31.02 -6.29 48.81
N SER A 323 30.34 -5.37 48.12
CA SER A 323 30.04 -5.51 46.69
C SER A 323 31.17 -5.02 45.79
N GLN A 324 32.19 -5.87 45.59
CA GLN A 324 33.22 -5.60 44.60
C GLN A 324 32.65 -5.62 43.16
N GLY A 325 33.17 -4.72 42.32
CA GLY A 325 32.61 -4.39 41.01
C GLY A 325 33.66 -4.39 39.89
N GLY A 326 33.20 -4.18 38.65
CA GLY A 326 34.07 -4.13 37.48
C GLY A 326 34.43 -5.48 36.87
N ASN A 327 34.01 -6.60 37.45
CA ASN A 327 34.25 -7.94 36.90
C ASN A 327 33.37 -8.18 35.65
N VAL A 328 33.99 -8.58 34.54
CA VAL A 328 33.33 -8.74 33.23
C VAL A 328 33.51 -10.17 32.70
N VAL A 329 32.42 -10.79 32.28
CA VAL A 329 32.37 -12.11 31.63
C VAL A 329 31.82 -11.92 30.22
N THR A 330 32.66 -12.05 29.18
CA THR A 330 32.25 -11.76 27.79
C THR A 330 32.80 -12.66 26.68
N GLY A 331 31.98 -13.02 25.70
CA GLY A 331 32.38 -13.86 24.56
C GLY A 331 32.68 -15.33 24.89
N ASN A 332 32.44 -15.77 26.13
CA ASN A 332 32.81 -17.12 26.57
C ASN A 332 31.80 -18.18 26.06
N LYS A 333 32.30 -19.40 25.84
CA LYS A 333 31.52 -20.59 25.49
C LYS A 333 31.50 -21.50 26.73
N ILE A 334 30.44 -21.39 27.53
CA ILE A 334 30.24 -22.01 28.85
C ILE A 334 29.21 -23.13 28.70
N LEU A 335 29.67 -24.38 28.59
CA LEU A 335 28.83 -25.47 28.08
C LEU A 335 28.99 -26.81 28.80
N GLY A 336 27.86 -27.46 29.12
CA GLY A 336 27.86 -28.83 29.64
C GLY A 336 28.56 -29.02 30.99
N ASN A 337 28.70 -27.98 31.81
CA ASN A 337 29.22 -28.11 33.17
C ASN A 337 28.17 -28.83 34.05
N SER A 338 28.63 -29.63 35.03
CA SER A 338 27.81 -30.62 35.75
C SER A 338 26.78 -30.02 36.71
N ASN A 339 27.00 -28.78 37.19
CA ASN A 339 26.06 -27.99 37.98
C ASN A 339 25.67 -26.73 37.19
N ASP A 340 26.04 -25.53 37.67
CA ASP A 340 25.61 -24.26 37.11
C ASP A 340 26.64 -23.71 36.11
N GLY A 341 26.18 -23.06 35.03
CA GLY A 341 27.05 -22.43 34.04
C GLY A 341 27.83 -21.25 34.64
N ILE A 342 27.12 -20.35 35.34
CA ILE A 342 27.70 -19.31 36.19
C ILE A 342 26.95 -19.32 37.53
N TYR A 343 27.68 -19.45 38.65
CA TYR A 343 27.15 -19.39 40.02
C TYR A 343 27.64 -18.12 40.72
N ILE A 344 26.75 -17.42 41.45
CA ILE A 344 27.01 -16.08 41.99
C ILE A 344 26.37 -15.92 43.37
N THR A 345 27.18 -15.59 44.38
CA THR A 345 26.72 -15.27 45.75
C THR A 345 27.07 -13.84 46.18
N PHE A 346 27.95 -13.12 45.46
CA PHE A 346 28.36 -11.75 45.80
C PHE A 346 28.50 -10.84 44.57
N GLY A 347 28.71 -9.55 44.81
CA GLY A 347 29.22 -8.60 43.81
C GLY A 347 28.20 -8.11 42.76
N SER A 348 28.74 -7.58 41.65
CA SER A 348 27.96 -7.07 40.52
C SER A 348 28.64 -7.33 39.15
N PRO A 349 28.73 -8.60 38.70
CA PRO A 349 29.39 -8.93 37.43
C PRO A 349 28.59 -8.45 36.21
N GLN A 350 29.32 -8.10 35.14
CA GLN A 350 28.76 -7.83 33.81
C GLN A 350 28.91 -9.06 32.91
N ILE A 351 27.82 -9.79 32.72
CA ILE A 351 27.75 -11.03 31.92
C ILE A 351 27.18 -10.66 30.55
N LEU A 352 28.06 -10.40 29.59
CA LEU A 352 27.71 -9.80 28.30
C LEU A 352 28.10 -10.73 27.16
N SER A 353 27.18 -11.05 26.25
CA SER A 353 27.52 -11.77 25.00
C SER A 353 28.28 -13.10 25.23
N ASN A 354 27.76 -14.01 26.06
CA ASN A 354 28.29 -15.36 26.24
C ASN A 354 27.32 -16.43 25.67
N ILE A 355 27.84 -17.62 25.36
CA ILE A 355 27.03 -18.81 25.04
C ILE A 355 27.02 -19.71 26.28
N ILE A 356 25.87 -19.82 26.95
CA ILE A 356 25.70 -20.48 28.26
C ILE A 356 24.65 -21.60 28.12
N THR A 357 25.08 -22.81 27.79
CA THR A 357 24.16 -23.86 27.31
C THR A 357 24.43 -25.26 27.85
N SER A 358 23.37 -26.07 27.94
CA SER A 358 23.45 -27.50 28.28
C SER A 358 24.08 -27.84 29.64
N ASN A 359 24.13 -26.90 30.59
CA ASN A 359 24.64 -27.15 31.94
C ASN A 359 23.67 -28.01 32.77
N GLY A 360 24.20 -28.80 33.71
CA GLY A 360 23.52 -29.87 34.44
C GLY A 360 22.49 -29.41 35.47
N ARG A 361 22.49 -28.11 35.80
CA ARG A 361 21.48 -27.43 36.60
C ARG A 361 21.03 -26.16 35.88
N ASP A 362 21.52 -24.97 36.26
CA ASP A 362 21.08 -23.70 35.67
C ASP A 362 22.11 -23.11 34.69
N GLY A 363 21.65 -22.21 33.82
CA GLY A 363 22.55 -21.40 32.98
C GLY A 363 23.31 -20.38 33.82
N ILE A 364 22.58 -19.50 34.50
CA ILE A 364 23.10 -18.57 35.50
C ILE A 364 22.25 -18.71 36.77
N ASN A 365 22.91 -18.83 37.92
CA ASN A 365 22.28 -18.97 39.22
C ASN A 365 22.80 -17.87 40.17
N PHE A 366 21.96 -16.86 40.41
CA PHE A 366 22.19 -15.83 41.41
C PHE A 366 21.57 -16.25 42.73
N GLU A 367 22.41 -16.68 43.66
CA GLU A 367 21.96 -16.92 45.02
C GLU A 367 21.80 -15.60 45.78
N SER A 368 22.74 -14.68 45.61
CA SER A 368 22.74 -13.33 46.17
C SER A 368 23.60 -12.37 45.35
N GLY A 369 23.54 -11.06 45.64
CA GLY A 369 24.28 -10.02 44.90
C GLY A 369 23.40 -9.22 43.94
N SER A 370 23.96 -8.86 42.78
CA SER A 370 23.35 -8.06 41.71
C SER A 370 24.04 -8.32 40.36
N GLY A 371 23.53 -7.80 39.25
CA GLY A 371 24.31 -7.88 38.00
C GLY A 371 23.66 -7.35 36.73
N LEU A 372 24.46 -7.29 35.67
CA LEU A 372 24.04 -6.95 34.31
C LEU A 372 24.25 -8.17 33.40
N VAL A 373 23.16 -8.67 32.81
CA VAL A 373 23.16 -9.87 31.96
C VAL A 373 22.52 -9.48 30.62
N ASN A 374 23.31 -9.23 29.57
CA ASN A 374 22.77 -8.85 28.25
C ASN A 374 23.41 -9.62 27.09
N PHE A 375 22.66 -9.82 26.01
CA PHE A 375 23.11 -10.39 24.74
C PHE A 375 23.66 -11.82 24.83
N ASN A 376 23.41 -12.53 25.93
CA ASN A 376 23.83 -13.92 26.07
C ASN A 376 22.86 -14.86 25.33
N VAL A 377 23.40 -16.01 24.90
CA VAL A 377 22.66 -17.16 24.37
C VAL A 377 22.53 -18.17 25.50
N ILE A 378 21.37 -18.21 26.15
CA ILE A 378 21.11 -18.99 27.36
C ILE A 378 20.00 -20.02 27.06
N ALA A 379 20.37 -21.29 26.90
CA ALA A 379 19.43 -22.33 26.41
C ALA A 379 19.83 -23.76 26.81
N ASN A 380 18.86 -24.68 26.84
CA ASN A 380 19.05 -26.12 27.09
C ASN A 380 19.73 -26.51 28.41
N ASN A 381 19.86 -25.58 29.37
CA ASN A 381 20.28 -25.89 30.73
C ASN A 381 19.17 -26.70 31.42
N THR A 382 19.56 -27.64 32.29
CA THR A 382 18.68 -28.75 32.74
C THR A 382 17.49 -28.30 33.58
N ARG A 383 17.64 -27.21 34.35
CA ARG A 383 16.63 -26.66 35.25
C ARG A 383 16.13 -25.30 34.77
N PHE A 384 16.94 -24.24 34.86
CA PHE A 384 16.58 -22.90 34.38
C PHE A 384 17.66 -22.28 33.49
N GLY A 385 17.27 -21.31 32.66
CA GLY A 385 18.22 -20.39 32.02
C GLY A 385 18.79 -19.39 33.02
N LEU A 386 17.92 -18.80 33.86
CA LEU A 386 18.28 -17.88 34.94
C LEU A 386 17.50 -18.25 36.22
N CYS A 387 18.21 -18.38 37.34
CA CYS A 387 17.67 -18.69 38.66
C CYS A 387 18.04 -17.59 39.68
N LEU A 388 17.10 -17.17 40.53
CA LEU A 388 17.29 -16.22 41.63
C LEU A 388 16.71 -16.81 42.92
N THR A 389 17.50 -16.97 43.99
CA THR A 389 17.03 -17.67 45.21
C THR A 389 16.94 -16.85 46.50
N ASN A 390 17.88 -15.94 46.83
CA ASN A 390 17.83 -15.16 48.07
C ASN A 390 17.97 -13.63 47.85
N GLY A 391 16.90 -12.88 48.11
CA GLY A 391 16.94 -11.44 48.47
C GLY A 391 17.67 -10.50 47.50
N THR A 392 17.73 -10.85 46.22
CA THR A 392 18.67 -10.26 45.25
C THR A 392 18.29 -8.81 44.91
N VAL A 393 19.26 -7.88 44.96
CA VAL A 393 18.94 -6.44 45.07
C VAL A 393 18.49 -5.83 43.75
N ALA A 394 19.16 -6.15 42.64
CA ALA A 394 18.76 -5.78 41.28
C ALA A 394 19.49 -6.62 40.22
N ILE A 395 18.76 -7.13 39.22
CA ILE A 395 19.33 -7.81 38.05
C ILE A 395 18.69 -7.26 36.78
N ASN A 396 19.51 -6.75 35.87
CA ASN A 396 19.08 -6.40 34.52
C ASN A 396 19.48 -7.52 33.55
N ALA A 397 18.52 -8.39 33.25
CA ALA A 397 18.62 -9.55 32.35
C ALA A 397 17.96 -9.31 30.97
N THR A 398 17.86 -8.05 30.52
CA THR A 398 17.26 -7.69 29.22
C THR A 398 18.14 -8.08 28.03
N ASN A 399 17.55 -8.11 26.83
CA ASN A 399 18.20 -8.37 25.54
C ASN A 399 19.04 -9.66 25.51
N ASN A 400 18.65 -10.74 26.21
CA ASN A 400 19.23 -12.07 26.03
C ASN A 400 18.40 -12.91 25.06
N TRP A 401 19.02 -13.92 24.45
CA TRP A 401 18.33 -15.01 23.75
C TRP A 401 18.13 -16.19 24.70
N TRP A 402 16.89 -16.41 25.14
CA TRP A 402 16.50 -17.43 26.12
C TRP A 402 16.24 -18.83 25.52
N GLY A 403 16.75 -19.10 24.32
CA GLY A 403 16.43 -20.34 23.59
C GLY A 403 15.00 -20.41 23.04
N THR A 404 14.25 -19.30 23.05
CA THR A 404 12.88 -19.21 22.51
C THR A 404 12.44 -17.76 22.35
N ASN A 405 11.52 -17.51 21.41
CA ASN A 405 10.84 -16.22 21.27
C ASN A 405 9.86 -15.93 22.42
N THR A 406 9.48 -16.94 23.21
CA THR A 406 8.49 -16.84 24.30
C THR A 406 9.03 -17.47 25.60
N PRO A 407 9.96 -16.82 26.32
CA PRO A 407 10.48 -17.32 27.58
C PRO A 407 9.39 -17.37 28.66
N VAL A 408 9.39 -18.43 29.47
CA VAL A 408 8.48 -18.57 30.61
C VAL A 408 9.18 -18.11 31.88
N TYR A 409 8.63 -17.06 32.50
CA TYR A 409 9.05 -16.51 33.78
C TYR A 409 8.08 -16.94 34.89
N VAL A 410 8.63 -17.30 36.06
CA VAL A 410 7.87 -17.65 37.27
C VAL A 410 8.49 -16.97 38.49
N ASN A 411 7.65 -16.29 39.27
CA ASN A 411 8.02 -15.61 40.51
C ASN A 411 7.31 -16.26 41.72
N GLY A 412 8.03 -16.35 42.84
CA GLY A 412 7.58 -16.84 44.13
C GLY A 412 7.81 -18.34 44.36
N SER A 413 7.55 -18.78 45.60
CA SER A 413 7.75 -20.16 46.06
C SER A 413 6.70 -21.16 45.54
N VAL A 414 6.16 -20.92 44.35
CA VAL A 414 5.29 -21.86 43.62
C VAL A 414 6.19 -22.92 42.97
N ILE A 415 5.74 -24.18 42.94
CA ILE A 415 6.45 -25.26 42.26
C ILE A 415 6.63 -24.87 40.77
N PRO A 416 7.86 -24.82 40.24
CA PRO A 416 8.13 -24.46 38.86
C PRO A 416 7.35 -25.33 37.87
N VAL A 417 6.77 -24.71 36.84
CA VAL A 417 6.10 -25.45 35.76
C VAL A 417 7.12 -26.05 34.81
N ASN A 418 6.76 -27.16 34.17
CA ASN A 418 7.60 -27.74 33.12
C ASN A 418 7.74 -26.74 31.96
N GLY A 419 8.97 -26.32 31.66
CA GLY A 419 9.27 -25.28 30.68
C GLY A 419 9.50 -23.88 31.25
N THR A 420 9.53 -23.67 32.57
CA THR A 420 10.08 -22.43 33.16
C THR A 420 11.53 -22.23 32.72
N ILE A 421 11.88 -21.04 32.22
CA ILE A 421 13.25 -20.68 31.80
C ILE A 421 13.86 -19.63 32.74
N ILE A 422 13.04 -18.77 33.32
CA ILE A 422 13.46 -17.75 34.29
C ILE A 422 12.69 -17.99 35.59
N TYR A 423 13.41 -18.23 36.69
CA TYR A 423 12.81 -18.53 37.99
C TYR A 423 13.34 -17.64 39.11
N GLU A 424 12.44 -17.16 39.96
CA GLU A 424 12.72 -16.23 41.05
C GLU A 424 11.93 -16.63 42.31
N ASN A 425 12.60 -16.85 43.44
CA ASN A 425 12.00 -17.34 44.69
C ASN A 425 11.83 -16.26 45.79
N SER A 426 12.20 -15.01 45.53
CA SER A 426 12.13 -13.89 46.48
C SER A 426 11.71 -12.60 45.79
N GLU A 427 11.28 -11.58 46.52
CA GLU A 427 10.98 -10.24 45.97
C GLU A 427 12.28 -9.54 45.52
N SER A 428 12.76 -9.82 44.29
CA SER A 428 13.94 -9.18 43.71
C SER A 428 13.54 -8.12 42.66
N LEU A 429 14.47 -7.22 42.33
CA LEU A 429 14.28 -6.29 41.20
C LEU A 429 14.86 -6.89 39.91
N LEU A 430 14.25 -7.98 39.44
CA LEU A 430 14.56 -8.60 38.15
C LEU A 430 13.88 -7.85 36.98
N ASN A 431 14.69 -7.43 36.01
CA ASN A 431 14.23 -6.88 34.74
C ASN A 431 14.75 -7.73 33.57
N TYR A 432 13.91 -8.59 32.98
CA TYR A 432 14.29 -9.46 31.85
C TYR A 432 13.59 -9.12 30.52
N ASP A 433 12.60 -8.21 30.55
CA ASP A 433 11.82 -7.77 29.39
C ASP A 433 12.22 -6.33 29.04
N PRO A 434 12.73 -6.04 27.83
CA PRO A 434 12.65 -6.90 26.65
C PRO A 434 13.74 -7.97 26.54
N TRP A 435 13.42 -9.09 25.87
CA TRP A 435 14.35 -10.15 25.45
C TRP A 435 14.51 -10.16 23.92
N LEU A 436 15.53 -10.83 23.37
CA LEU A 436 15.74 -10.90 21.91
C LEU A 436 14.77 -11.88 21.24
N ILE A 437 14.23 -11.50 20.08
CA ILE A 437 13.36 -12.35 19.26
C ILE A 437 14.10 -12.77 18.00
N LEU A 438 14.14 -14.08 17.76
CA LEU A 438 14.60 -14.67 16.50
C LEU A 438 13.51 -14.50 15.45
N SER A 439 13.85 -13.76 14.41
CA SER A 439 13.01 -13.53 13.23
C SER A 439 13.71 -14.00 11.96
N ILE A 440 12.94 -14.23 10.87
CA ILE A 440 13.48 -14.67 9.59
C ILE A 440 12.87 -13.83 8.45
N ASP A 441 13.74 -13.33 7.58
CA ASP A 441 13.41 -12.67 6.31
C ASP A 441 13.99 -13.46 5.12
N THR A 442 13.40 -13.31 3.94
CA THR A 442 13.80 -14.00 2.69
C THR A 442 13.74 -13.06 1.50
N THR A 443 14.84 -12.92 0.75
CA THR A 443 14.87 -11.98 -0.39
C THR A 443 13.85 -12.30 -1.49
N ASN A 444 13.49 -13.57 -1.66
CA ASN A 444 12.40 -14.05 -2.50
C ASN A 444 11.70 -15.24 -1.83
N SER A 445 10.36 -15.26 -1.80
CA SER A 445 9.56 -16.40 -1.31
C SER A 445 9.24 -17.44 -2.40
N SER A 446 9.45 -17.11 -3.68
CA SER A 446 9.43 -18.04 -4.81
C SER A 446 10.69 -17.88 -5.65
N ILE A 447 11.26 -19.00 -6.11
CA ILE A 447 12.46 -19.06 -6.96
C ILE A 447 12.32 -20.24 -7.94
N LYS A 448 13.07 -20.22 -9.04
CA LYS A 448 13.17 -21.34 -9.99
C LYS A 448 14.50 -22.08 -9.87
N GLU A 449 14.66 -23.17 -10.61
CA GLU A 449 15.89 -23.97 -10.69
C GLU A 449 17.11 -23.08 -10.98
N GLY A 450 18.16 -23.23 -10.18
CA GLY A 450 19.41 -22.46 -10.30
C GLY A 450 19.32 -20.99 -9.86
N ASN A 451 18.11 -20.43 -9.66
CA ASN A 451 17.94 -19.14 -8.99
C ASN A 451 18.02 -19.32 -7.46
N SER A 452 18.38 -18.25 -6.76
CA SER A 452 18.62 -18.27 -5.31
C SER A 452 17.78 -17.26 -4.54
N SER A 453 17.53 -17.58 -3.26
CA SER A 453 16.99 -16.68 -2.25
C SER A 453 17.91 -16.67 -1.03
N THR A 454 18.16 -15.50 -0.45
CA THR A 454 18.93 -15.38 0.79
C THR A 454 17.97 -15.34 1.97
N VAL A 455 18.03 -16.38 2.79
CA VAL A 455 17.35 -16.44 4.09
C VAL A 455 18.23 -15.74 5.11
N THR A 456 17.66 -14.80 5.84
CA THR A 456 18.35 -14.00 6.85
C THR A 456 17.66 -14.23 8.19
N VAL A 457 18.38 -14.78 9.14
CA VAL A 457 17.93 -14.93 10.53
C VAL A 457 18.45 -13.73 11.30
N ASP A 458 17.58 -13.07 12.05
CA ASP A 458 17.81 -11.79 12.70
C ASP A 458 17.46 -11.86 14.18
N LEU A 459 18.45 -11.58 15.02
CA LEU A 459 18.38 -11.49 16.48
C LEU A 459 18.82 -10.10 16.98
N THR A 460 18.78 -9.06 16.13
CA THR A 460 19.05 -7.67 16.57
C THR A 460 17.81 -6.96 17.08
N HIS A 461 16.65 -7.62 17.11
CA HIS A 461 15.39 -7.04 17.57
C HIS A 461 14.90 -7.70 18.84
N ASN A 462 14.29 -6.92 19.73
CA ASN A 462 13.79 -7.41 21.01
C ASN A 462 12.24 -7.50 21.06
N SER A 463 11.68 -8.00 22.17
CA SER A 463 10.23 -8.25 22.35
C SER A 463 9.36 -7.00 22.19
N ASN A 464 9.92 -5.81 22.40
CA ASN A 464 9.26 -4.52 22.17
C ASN A 464 9.46 -3.99 20.73
N GLY A 465 10.05 -4.79 19.82
CA GLY A 465 10.31 -4.44 18.42
C GLY A 465 11.46 -3.45 18.22
N GLN A 466 12.25 -3.16 19.26
CA GLN A 466 13.38 -2.22 19.17
C GLN A 466 14.60 -2.91 18.56
N ASP A 467 15.28 -2.26 17.61
CA ASP A 467 16.62 -2.65 17.17
C ASP A 467 17.67 -2.34 18.25
N THR A 468 18.38 -3.38 18.68
CA THR A 468 19.41 -3.36 19.71
C THR A 468 20.83 -3.32 19.12
N SER A 469 21.01 -3.30 17.79
CA SER A 469 22.31 -3.37 17.09
C SER A 469 23.38 -2.39 17.60
N ASN A 470 22.94 -1.24 18.15
CA ASN A 470 23.80 -0.18 18.70
C ASN A 470 24.12 -0.34 20.20
N GLN A 471 23.45 -1.26 20.90
CA GLN A 471 23.65 -1.59 22.32
C GLN A 471 24.50 -2.84 22.49
N GLY A 472 24.34 -3.83 21.60
CA GLY A 472 25.04 -5.11 21.63
C GLY A 472 24.40 -6.11 20.67
N ASN A 473 24.97 -7.31 20.60
CA ASN A 473 24.50 -8.41 19.75
C ASN A 473 24.84 -9.74 20.42
N ILE A 474 24.08 -10.81 20.13
CA ILE A 474 24.50 -12.17 20.51
C ILE A 474 25.87 -12.51 19.90
N PRO A 475 26.63 -13.47 20.47
CA PRO A 475 28.03 -13.68 20.11
C PRO A 475 28.22 -14.00 18.63
N ASP A 476 29.17 -13.32 17.99
CA ASP A 476 29.67 -13.74 16.69
C ASP A 476 30.20 -15.18 16.78
N GLU A 477 30.12 -15.93 15.67
CA GLU A 477 30.32 -17.39 15.61
C GLU A 477 29.29 -18.24 16.39
N THR A 478 28.20 -17.67 16.94
CA THR A 478 27.11 -18.51 17.48
C THR A 478 26.57 -19.43 16.35
N PRO A 479 26.65 -20.77 16.48
CA PRO A 479 26.22 -21.67 15.42
C PRO A 479 24.70 -21.69 15.24
N ILE A 480 24.24 -21.92 14.02
CA ILE A 480 22.83 -22.08 13.68
C ILE A 480 22.67 -23.05 12.52
N ASP A 481 21.69 -23.95 12.59
CA ASP A 481 21.43 -24.92 11.53
C ASP A 481 20.36 -24.42 10.56
N PHE A 482 20.56 -24.70 9.27
CA PHE A 482 19.57 -24.48 8.21
C PHE A 482 19.38 -25.79 7.43
N SER A 483 18.14 -26.14 7.10
CA SER A 483 17.82 -27.24 6.19
C SER A 483 16.68 -26.89 5.24
N TYR A 484 16.73 -27.42 4.03
CA TYR A 484 15.76 -27.19 2.96
C TYR A 484 15.79 -28.38 2.00
N ILE A 485 14.63 -28.82 1.50
CA ILE A 485 14.49 -30.13 0.82
C ILE A 485 14.25 -30.07 -0.70
N LEU A 486 13.98 -28.88 -1.27
CA LEU A 486 13.76 -28.70 -2.72
C LEU A 486 14.94 -28.04 -3.44
N GLY A 487 16.14 -28.06 -2.84
CA GLY A 487 17.28 -27.31 -3.37
C GLY A 487 18.57 -27.55 -2.59
N THR A 488 19.52 -26.63 -2.74
CA THR A 488 20.83 -26.67 -2.06
C THR A 488 21.03 -25.44 -1.17
N ILE A 489 21.85 -25.59 -0.13
CA ILE A 489 22.27 -24.53 0.78
C ILE A 489 23.77 -24.31 0.57
N SER A 490 24.18 -23.09 0.20
CA SER A 490 25.58 -22.80 -0.17
C SER A 490 26.50 -22.46 1.00
N THR A 491 25.96 -22.32 2.22
CA THR A 491 26.71 -21.95 3.44
C THR A 491 27.00 -23.17 4.30
N SER A 492 28.24 -23.63 4.31
CA SER A 492 28.73 -24.62 5.29
C SER A 492 28.90 -23.99 6.67
N ASN A 493 28.37 -24.63 7.71
CA ASN A 493 28.44 -24.18 9.11
C ASN A 493 28.04 -22.70 9.32
N PRO A 494 26.82 -22.29 8.94
CA PRO A 494 26.39 -20.91 9.11
C PRO A 494 26.35 -20.52 10.59
N SER A 495 26.68 -19.26 10.86
CA SER A 495 26.75 -18.68 12.20
C SER A 495 26.26 -17.24 12.19
N PHE A 496 26.01 -16.69 13.37
CA PHE A 496 25.76 -15.26 13.52
C PHE A 496 27.04 -14.44 13.34
N SER A 497 26.88 -13.25 12.75
CA SER A 497 27.79 -12.12 12.90
C SER A 497 26.98 -10.84 13.04
N ARG A 498 27.30 -10.03 14.05
CA ARG A 498 26.55 -8.80 14.42
C ARG A 498 25.04 -9.04 14.51
N GLY A 499 24.68 -10.10 15.24
CA GLY A 499 23.29 -10.47 15.53
C GLY A 499 22.47 -10.99 14.35
N LYS A 500 23.06 -11.19 13.15
CA LYS A 500 22.37 -11.78 11.99
C LYS A 500 23.15 -12.95 11.40
N ALA A 501 22.44 -14.00 10.97
CA ALA A 501 22.98 -15.14 10.23
C ALA A 501 22.32 -15.22 8.85
N ARG A 502 23.03 -15.73 7.84
CA ARG A 502 22.50 -15.83 6.48
C ARG A 502 22.83 -17.16 5.83
N ALA A 503 21.89 -17.69 5.07
CA ALA A 503 22.07 -18.84 4.19
C ALA A 503 21.47 -18.54 2.82
N THR A 504 22.18 -18.87 1.75
CA THR A 504 21.64 -18.75 0.39
C THR A 504 21.14 -20.12 -0.08
N ILE A 505 19.82 -20.20 -0.23
CA ILE A 505 19.07 -21.34 -0.76
C ILE A 505 19.03 -21.21 -2.28
N THR A 506 19.31 -22.27 -3.01
CA THR A 506 19.21 -22.31 -4.49
C THR A 506 18.22 -23.39 -4.91
N GLY A 507 17.26 -23.02 -5.75
CA GLY A 507 16.16 -23.89 -6.18
C GLY A 507 16.67 -25.08 -7.01
N GLY A 508 16.11 -26.27 -6.74
CA GLY A 508 16.37 -27.48 -7.52
C GLY A 508 15.41 -27.64 -8.71
N ASN A 509 15.49 -28.80 -9.36
CA ASN A 509 14.67 -29.16 -10.52
C ASN A 509 13.20 -29.53 -10.19
N THR A 510 12.87 -29.71 -8.91
CA THR A 510 11.55 -30.22 -8.46
C THR A 510 10.69 -29.07 -7.92
N SER A 511 9.63 -28.70 -8.65
CA SER A 511 8.68 -27.68 -8.20
C SER A 511 7.91 -28.11 -6.94
N GLY A 512 7.57 -27.15 -6.09
CA GLY A 512 6.77 -27.31 -4.89
C GLY A 512 7.11 -26.28 -3.81
N THR A 513 6.31 -26.20 -2.75
CA THR A 513 6.62 -25.39 -1.57
C THR A 513 7.23 -26.25 -0.47
N ALA A 514 8.35 -25.80 0.09
CA ALA A 514 8.97 -26.44 1.25
C ALA A 514 9.37 -25.40 2.31
N ASN A 515 9.45 -25.84 3.56
CA ASN A 515 9.98 -25.02 4.63
C ASN A 515 11.51 -25.02 4.58
N VAL A 516 12.11 -23.84 4.64
CA VAL A 516 13.44 -23.67 5.21
C VAL A 516 13.25 -23.82 6.73
N ILE A 517 13.84 -24.87 7.29
CA ILE A 517 13.84 -25.13 8.72
C ILE A 517 15.14 -24.57 9.28
N VAL A 518 15.03 -23.63 10.20
CA VAL A 518 16.14 -23.04 10.94
C VAL A 518 16.10 -23.56 12.36
N THR A 519 17.25 -23.90 12.93
CA THR A 519 17.36 -24.35 14.32
C THR A 519 18.50 -23.65 15.03
N LEU A 520 18.16 -22.87 16.06
CA LEU A 520 19.11 -22.23 16.97
C LEU A 520 18.90 -22.78 18.37
N THR A 521 19.94 -23.34 19.00
CA THR A 521 19.85 -23.89 20.36
C THR A 521 18.68 -24.88 20.55
N GLY A 522 18.30 -25.64 19.52
CA GLY A 522 17.14 -26.56 19.55
C GLY A 522 15.77 -25.89 19.32
N TYR A 523 15.68 -24.56 19.32
CA TYR A 523 14.48 -23.84 18.91
C TYR A 523 14.32 -23.89 17.39
N VAL A 524 13.21 -24.46 16.93
CA VAL A 524 12.91 -24.60 15.51
C VAL A 524 12.00 -23.46 15.04
N PHE A 525 12.44 -22.74 14.01
CA PHE A 525 11.63 -21.72 13.33
C PHE A 525 11.63 -22.00 11.83
N THR A 526 10.54 -21.69 11.13
CA THR A 526 10.35 -22.05 9.72
C THR A 526 9.83 -20.89 8.89
N THR A 527 10.37 -20.72 7.69
CA THR A 527 9.78 -19.91 6.62
C THR A 527 9.64 -20.77 5.36
N SER A 528 8.65 -20.49 4.50
CA SER A 528 8.45 -21.27 3.27
C SER A 528 9.13 -20.60 2.07
N ILE A 529 9.77 -21.43 1.24
CA ILE A 529 10.24 -21.04 -0.10
C ILE A 529 9.65 -22.03 -1.10
N THR A 530 8.99 -21.49 -2.11
CA THR A 530 8.52 -22.25 -3.28
C THR A 530 9.63 -22.35 -4.31
N VAL A 531 9.88 -23.56 -4.80
CA VAL A 531 10.54 -23.78 -6.09
C VAL A 531 9.45 -23.86 -7.15
N ASP A 532 9.56 -23.03 -8.17
CA ASP A 532 8.61 -22.96 -9.27
C ASP A 532 9.37 -22.98 -10.60
N ASN A 533 9.33 -24.16 -11.24
CA ASN A 533 9.91 -24.39 -12.57
C ASN A 533 8.82 -24.45 -13.65
N THR A 534 7.59 -24.08 -13.32
CA THR A 534 6.46 -24.05 -14.25
C THR A 534 6.50 -22.74 -15.06
N LEU A 535 6.08 -22.81 -16.33
CA LEU A 535 6.00 -21.63 -17.19
C LEU A 535 4.57 -21.10 -17.13
N PRO A 536 4.34 -19.81 -16.81
CA PRO A 536 3.00 -19.27 -16.83
C PRO A 536 2.43 -19.31 -18.25
N THR A 537 1.12 -19.47 -18.33
CA THR A 537 0.36 -19.41 -19.58
C THR A 537 -0.59 -18.22 -19.55
N VAL A 538 -0.91 -17.65 -20.71
CA VAL A 538 -1.88 -16.56 -20.80
C VAL A 538 -3.04 -16.96 -21.70
N SER A 539 -4.21 -17.05 -21.11
CA SER A 539 -5.49 -17.17 -21.81
C SER A 539 -5.98 -15.78 -22.25
N VAL A 540 -6.73 -15.74 -23.34
CA VAL A 540 -7.19 -14.51 -23.97
C VAL A 540 -8.65 -14.66 -24.41
N ASN A 541 -9.48 -13.66 -24.09
CA ASN A 541 -10.91 -13.68 -24.39
C ASN A 541 -11.42 -12.29 -24.81
N PRO A 542 -12.02 -12.12 -26.01
CA PRO A 542 -12.11 -13.11 -27.09
C PRO A 542 -10.73 -13.43 -27.69
N VAL A 543 -10.61 -14.60 -28.33
CA VAL A 543 -9.42 -14.99 -29.11
C VAL A 543 -9.26 -14.12 -30.38
N GLY A 544 -8.13 -14.23 -31.08
CA GLY A 544 -7.93 -13.54 -32.36
C GLY A 544 -8.89 -14.02 -33.44
N GLY A 545 -9.28 -13.10 -34.33
CA GLY A 545 -10.28 -13.33 -35.37
C GLY A 545 -10.75 -12.04 -36.04
N THR A 546 -11.74 -12.16 -36.93
CA THR A 546 -12.47 -11.02 -37.50
C THR A 546 -13.81 -10.85 -36.80
N TYR A 547 -14.14 -9.60 -36.45
CA TYR A 547 -15.30 -9.26 -35.62
C TYR A 547 -16.07 -8.09 -36.21
N ASN A 548 -17.40 -8.20 -36.23
CA ASN A 548 -18.31 -7.13 -36.67
C ASN A 548 -18.54 -6.01 -35.62
N THR A 549 -17.88 -6.10 -34.47
CA THR A 549 -18.07 -5.20 -33.33
C THR A 549 -16.74 -4.92 -32.63
N VAL A 550 -16.66 -3.79 -31.91
CA VAL A 550 -15.53 -3.43 -31.05
C VAL A 550 -15.35 -4.49 -29.96
N GLN A 551 -14.14 -5.06 -29.84
CA GLN A 551 -13.84 -6.08 -28.83
C GLN A 551 -13.11 -5.48 -27.63
N ASN A 552 -13.42 -5.96 -26.43
CA ASN A 552 -12.68 -5.65 -25.21
C ASN A 552 -11.91 -6.90 -24.78
N VAL A 553 -10.64 -6.99 -25.16
CA VAL A 553 -9.82 -8.19 -24.96
C VAL A 553 -9.31 -8.26 -23.53
N ILE A 554 -9.66 -9.34 -22.85
CA ILE A 554 -9.22 -9.69 -21.51
C ILE A 554 -8.06 -10.69 -21.62
N LEU A 555 -6.95 -10.38 -20.96
CA LEU A 555 -5.83 -11.30 -20.75
C LEU A 555 -5.88 -11.84 -19.33
N THR A 556 -5.69 -13.16 -19.16
CA THR A 556 -5.70 -13.83 -17.86
C THR A 556 -4.57 -14.86 -17.80
N ALA A 557 -3.59 -14.63 -16.94
CA ALA A 557 -2.53 -15.59 -16.65
C ALA A 557 -3.04 -16.80 -15.84
N SER A 558 -2.36 -17.94 -15.93
CA SER A 558 -2.67 -19.15 -15.14
C SER A 558 -2.38 -19.01 -13.64
N GLU A 559 -1.46 -18.12 -13.26
CA GLU A 559 -1.11 -17.84 -11.86
C GLU A 559 -0.81 -16.35 -11.61
N ALA A 560 -0.43 -16.02 -10.37
CA ALA A 560 -0.12 -14.67 -9.95
C ALA A 560 1.20 -14.17 -10.57
N GLY A 561 1.10 -13.10 -11.37
CA GLY A 561 2.22 -12.53 -12.10
C GLY A 561 1.85 -11.24 -12.82
N MET A 562 2.78 -10.69 -13.60
CA MET A 562 2.53 -9.55 -14.49
C MET A 562 2.32 -10.02 -15.92
N VAL A 563 1.29 -9.51 -16.59
CA VAL A 563 1.09 -9.68 -18.04
C VAL A 563 1.58 -8.42 -18.76
N TYR A 564 2.43 -8.60 -19.78
CA TYR A 564 2.88 -7.54 -20.69
C TYR A 564 2.28 -7.77 -22.07
N TYR A 565 1.92 -6.70 -22.77
CA TYR A 565 1.37 -6.78 -24.13
C TYR A 565 1.81 -5.63 -25.04
N THR A 566 1.67 -5.83 -26.35
CA THR A 566 1.92 -4.86 -27.42
C THR A 566 0.80 -4.98 -28.46
N THR A 567 0.30 -3.85 -28.99
CA THR A 567 -0.76 -3.81 -30.03
C THR A 567 -0.22 -3.55 -31.43
N ASP A 568 1.05 -3.19 -31.55
CA ASP A 568 1.79 -2.93 -32.79
C ASP A 568 2.44 -4.19 -33.40
N GLY A 569 2.29 -5.36 -32.77
CA GLY A 569 2.93 -6.62 -33.17
C GLY A 569 4.42 -6.73 -32.83
N SER A 570 5.02 -5.77 -32.11
CA SER A 570 6.39 -5.86 -31.59
C SER A 570 6.49 -6.88 -30.45
N ASP A 571 7.71 -7.34 -30.12
CA ASP A 571 7.91 -8.37 -29.09
C ASP A 571 7.79 -7.79 -27.66
N PRO A 572 6.83 -8.23 -26.82
CA PRO A 572 6.64 -7.67 -25.47
C PRO A 572 7.80 -8.02 -24.50
N LEU A 573 8.66 -8.99 -24.80
CA LEU A 573 9.85 -9.29 -23.99
C LEU A 573 10.89 -8.18 -24.07
N THR A 574 11.05 -7.55 -25.24
CA THR A 574 12.15 -6.60 -25.53
C THR A 574 11.71 -5.21 -25.98
N SER A 575 10.46 -5.02 -26.43
CA SER A 575 9.99 -3.77 -27.00
C SER A 575 9.79 -2.67 -25.95
N SER A 576 10.17 -1.44 -26.30
CA SER A 576 9.84 -0.22 -25.55
C SER A 576 8.38 0.21 -25.70
N THR A 577 7.61 -0.37 -26.63
CA THR A 577 6.16 -0.13 -26.78
C THR A 577 5.30 -1.11 -25.99
N ARG A 578 5.91 -1.96 -25.14
CA ARG A 578 5.15 -2.86 -24.25
C ARG A 578 4.41 -2.10 -23.16
N HIS A 579 3.19 -2.55 -22.88
CA HIS A 579 2.36 -2.06 -21.80
C HIS A 579 2.19 -3.15 -20.73
N ILE A 580 2.07 -2.75 -19.46
CA ILE A 580 1.59 -3.64 -18.40
C ILE A 580 0.07 -3.75 -18.55
N TYR A 581 -0.47 -4.96 -18.50
CA TYR A 581 -1.91 -5.19 -18.53
C TYR A 581 -2.54 -4.84 -17.19
N SER A 582 -3.44 -3.85 -17.19
CA SER A 582 -4.14 -3.34 -16.00
C SER A 582 -5.66 -3.28 -16.16
N GLY A 583 -6.19 -3.77 -17.29
CA GLY A 583 -7.61 -3.73 -17.63
C GLY A 583 -7.85 -4.11 -19.10
N PRO A 584 -9.13 -4.31 -19.52
CA PRO A 584 -9.45 -4.80 -20.86
C PRO A 584 -8.92 -3.90 -21.99
N ILE A 585 -8.36 -4.52 -23.02
CA ILE A 585 -7.75 -3.82 -24.17
C ILE A 585 -8.83 -3.57 -25.22
N ASN A 586 -9.15 -2.30 -25.49
CA ASN A 586 -10.19 -1.94 -26.45
C ASN A 586 -9.68 -2.00 -27.89
N ILE A 587 -10.30 -2.85 -28.72
CA ILE A 587 -9.95 -3.09 -30.12
C ILE A 587 -11.06 -2.56 -31.02
N ASN A 588 -10.79 -1.44 -31.69
CA ASN A 588 -11.71 -0.72 -32.57
C ASN A 588 -11.26 -0.65 -34.03
N SER A 589 -10.11 -1.26 -34.33
CA SER A 589 -9.42 -1.24 -35.64
C SER A 589 -8.47 -2.45 -35.74
N PRO A 590 -7.98 -2.81 -36.94
CA PRO A 590 -7.08 -3.95 -37.11
C PRO A 590 -5.75 -3.81 -36.36
N ILE A 591 -5.40 -4.81 -35.54
CA ILE A 591 -4.14 -4.85 -34.78
C ILE A 591 -3.51 -6.26 -34.74
N THR A 592 -2.24 -6.32 -34.35
CA THR A 592 -1.59 -7.56 -33.91
C THR A 592 -1.26 -7.45 -32.43
N LEU A 593 -2.05 -8.13 -31.59
CA LEU A 593 -1.84 -8.20 -30.16
C LEU A 593 -0.81 -9.29 -29.86
N LYS A 594 0.33 -8.94 -29.26
CA LYS A 594 1.24 -9.91 -28.65
C LYS A 594 1.28 -9.75 -27.15
N PHE A 595 1.46 -10.84 -26.42
CA PHE A 595 1.47 -10.82 -24.96
C PHE A 595 2.26 -11.97 -24.34
N VAL A 596 2.75 -11.72 -23.12
CA VAL A 596 3.46 -12.68 -22.26
C VAL A 596 3.05 -12.48 -20.80
N ALA A 597 3.18 -13.53 -19.98
CA ALA A 597 3.21 -13.41 -18.53
C ALA A 597 4.63 -13.62 -17.99
N VAL A 598 4.90 -13.03 -16.82
CA VAL A 598 5.98 -13.41 -15.92
C VAL A 598 5.41 -13.63 -14.52
N ASP A 599 5.77 -14.75 -13.90
CA ASP A 599 5.35 -15.12 -12.55
C ASP A 599 6.22 -14.48 -11.45
N ALA A 600 6.01 -14.87 -10.19
CA ALA A 600 6.81 -14.44 -9.06
C ALA A 600 8.23 -15.07 -8.98
N ALA A 601 8.46 -16.21 -9.65
CA ALA A 601 9.77 -16.88 -9.72
C ALA A 601 10.64 -16.39 -10.90
N ASN A 602 10.10 -15.48 -11.72
CA ASN A 602 10.67 -14.95 -12.95
C ASN A 602 10.79 -16.01 -14.08
N ASN A 603 9.81 -16.91 -14.18
CA ASN A 603 9.55 -17.69 -15.40
C ASN A 603 8.67 -16.88 -16.35
N TRP A 604 8.97 -16.94 -17.65
CA TRP A 604 8.26 -16.19 -18.69
C TRP A 604 7.47 -17.13 -19.59
N SER A 605 6.24 -16.76 -19.91
CA SER A 605 5.46 -17.49 -20.90
C SER A 605 6.10 -17.40 -22.29
N PRO A 606 5.78 -18.33 -23.21
CA PRO A 606 5.96 -18.10 -24.64
C PRO A 606 5.25 -16.79 -25.07
N VAL A 607 5.75 -16.15 -26.14
CA VAL A 607 5.09 -14.99 -26.74
C VAL A 607 3.84 -15.44 -27.50
N TYR A 608 2.68 -15.20 -26.92
CA TYR A 608 1.41 -15.40 -27.59
C TYR A 608 1.18 -14.28 -28.61
N THR A 609 0.57 -14.62 -29.74
CA THR A 609 0.20 -13.67 -30.80
C THR A 609 -1.25 -13.91 -31.19
N GLN A 610 -2.04 -12.84 -31.27
CA GLN A 610 -3.40 -12.83 -31.80
C GLN A 610 -3.53 -11.68 -32.80
N ILE A 611 -4.20 -11.94 -33.92
CA ILE A 611 -4.54 -10.91 -34.91
C ILE A 611 -6.02 -10.59 -34.71
N TYR A 612 -6.35 -9.32 -34.57
CA TYR A 612 -7.73 -8.85 -34.52
C TYR A 612 -8.01 -7.96 -35.71
N THR A 613 -9.13 -8.21 -36.38
CA THR A 613 -9.66 -7.36 -37.44
C THR A 613 -11.08 -6.98 -37.06
N VAL A 614 -11.39 -5.69 -37.06
CA VAL A 614 -12.76 -5.21 -36.84
C VAL A 614 -13.32 -4.80 -38.19
N ASP A 615 -14.35 -5.52 -38.63
CA ASP A 615 -15.03 -5.32 -39.90
C ASP A 615 -16.53 -5.20 -39.66
N ALA A 616 -16.96 -3.99 -39.33
CA ALA A 616 -18.35 -3.65 -39.04
C ALA A 616 -19.12 -3.15 -40.29
N VAL A 617 -18.63 -3.46 -41.50
CA VAL A 617 -19.28 -3.11 -42.76
C VAL A 617 -20.22 -4.24 -43.16
N ALA A 618 -21.48 -3.92 -43.45
CA ALA A 618 -22.45 -4.92 -43.86
C ALA A 618 -22.49 -5.10 -45.39
N PRO A 619 -22.63 -6.34 -45.88
CA PRO A 619 -22.75 -6.59 -47.30
C PRO A 619 -24.03 -5.97 -47.85
N THR A 620 -23.94 -5.47 -49.08
CA THR A 620 -25.10 -5.03 -49.86
C THR A 620 -25.40 -6.04 -50.98
N VAL A 621 -26.68 -6.21 -51.33
CA VAL A 621 -27.11 -7.08 -52.44
C VAL A 621 -27.73 -6.24 -53.55
N GLY A 622 -27.07 -6.20 -54.71
CA GLY A 622 -27.66 -5.75 -55.96
C GLY A 622 -28.57 -6.81 -56.55
N PHE A 623 -29.63 -6.39 -57.23
CA PHE A 623 -30.60 -7.28 -57.87
C PHE A 623 -31.10 -6.68 -59.19
N ASN A 624 -31.24 -7.52 -60.22
CA ASN A 624 -31.66 -7.09 -61.55
C ASN A 624 -32.47 -8.19 -62.28
N PRO A 625 -33.64 -7.89 -62.88
CA PRO A 625 -34.32 -6.60 -62.90
C PRO A 625 -34.84 -6.19 -61.50
N ALA A 626 -35.18 -4.92 -61.33
CA ALA A 626 -35.74 -4.40 -60.08
C ALA A 626 -37.16 -4.98 -59.81
N GLY A 627 -37.60 -4.91 -58.55
CA GLY A 627 -38.99 -5.21 -58.19
C GLY A 627 -39.97 -4.25 -58.86
N GLY A 628 -41.18 -4.72 -59.14
CA GLY A 628 -42.18 -3.98 -59.90
C GLY A 628 -43.27 -4.88 -60.45
N VAL A 629 -44.16 -4.29 -61.25
CA VAL A 629 -45.20 -5.02 -61.97
C VAL A 629 -44.81 -5.12 -63.45
N TYR A 630 -44.99 -6.31 -64.02
CA TYR A 630 -44.55 -6.65 -65.37
C TYR A 630 -45.65 -7.41 -66.10
N ASN A 631 -45.85 -7.14 -67.38
CA ASN A 631 -46.72 -7.92 -68.26
C ASN A 631 -46.00 -9.12 -68.94
N THR A 632 -44.80 -9.46 -68.46
CA THR A 632 -43.94 -10.54 -68.97
C THR A 632 -43.13 -11.21 -67.85
N VAL A 633 -42.79 -12.49 -68.04
CA VAL A 633 -41.98 -13.32 -67.11
C VAL A 633 -40.59 -12.71 -66.90
N GLN A 634 -40.11 -12.67 -65.64
CA GLN A 634 -38.80 -12.11 -65.27
C GLN A 634 -37.80 -13.20 -64.81
N ASN A 635 -36.51 -12.89 -64.88
CA ASN A 635 -35.42 -13.72 -64.34
C ASN A 635 -34.48 -12.84 -63.51
N VAL A 636 -34.47 -13.03 -62.19
CA VAL A 636 -33.77 -12.16 -61.25
C VAL A 636 -32.37 -12.69 -60.92
N ILE A 637 -31.37 -11.85 -61.18
CA ILE A 637 -29.98 -12.06 -60.78
C ILE A 637 -29.75 -11.30 -59.47
N LEU A 638 -29.16 -11.97 -58.48
CA LEU A 638 -28.69 -11.37 -57.22
C LEU A 638 -27.17 -11.27 -57.24
N THR A 639 -26.58 -10.28 -56.58
CA THR A 639 -25.12 -10.10 -56.51
C THR A 639 -24.76 -9.42 -55.19
N ALA A 640 -23.97 -10.09 -54.35
CA ALA A 640 -23.39 -9.46 -53.16
C ALA A 640 -22.21 -8.55 -53.55
N SER A 641 -21.96 -7.52 -52.76
CA SER A 641 -20.83 -6.60 -52.93
C SER A 641 -19.48 -7.20 -52.55
N GLU A 642 -19.49 -8.31 -51.82
CA GLU A 642 -18.30 -9.02 -51.33
C GLU A 642 -18.55 -10.53 -51.20
N ALA A 643 -17.56 -11.27 -50.70
CA ALA A 643 -17.66 -12.71 -50.51
C ALA A 643 -18.59 -13.06 -49.34
N GLY A 644 -19.52 -13.97 -49.57
CA GLY A 644 -20.55 -14.36 -48.60
C GLY A 644 -21.59 -15.32 -49.19
N MET A 645 -22.71 -15.48 -48.48
CA MET A 645 -23.86 -16.25 -48.94
C MET A 645 -25.10 -15.35 -49.05
N VAL A 646 -25.77 -15.41 -50.20
CA VAL A 646 -27.10 -14.80 -50.37
C VAL A 646 -28.17 -15.88 -50.21
N TYR A 647 -29.00 -15.75 -49.18
CA TYR A 647 -30.19 -16.58 -48.98
C TYR A 647 -31.41 -15.89 -49.55
N TYR A 648 -32.36 -16.64 -50.14
CA TYR A 648 -33.59 -16.08 -50.69
C TYR A 648 -34.82 -16.98 -50.48
N THR A 649 -36.01 -16.39 -50.55
CA THR A 649 -37.33 -17.06 -50.55
C THR A 649 -38.22 -16.42 -51.62
N THR A 650 -39.04 -17.19 -52.33
CA THR A 650 -39.98 -16.67 -53.35
C THR A 650 -41.42 -16.51 -52.83
N ASN A 651 -41.73 -17.08 -51.68
CA ASN A 651 -43.05 -17.03 -51.04
C ASN A 651 -43.16 -15.91 -49.97
N GLY A 652 -42.17 -15.01 -49.88
CA GLY A 652 -42.16 -13.90 -48.92
C GLY A 652 -41.91 -14.27 -47.46
N SER A 653 -41.60 -15.53 -47.14
CA SER A 653 -41.13 -15.90 -45.80
C SER A 653 -39.73 -15.33 -45.52
N ASP A 654 -39.32 -15.22 -44.26
CA ASP A 654 -38.01 -14.66 -43.91
C ASP A 654 -36.85 -15.57 -44.40
N PRO A 655 -35.91 -15.08 -45.24
CA PRO A 655 -34.79 -15.86 -45.74
C PRO A 655 -33.77 -16.25 -44.67
N LEU A 656 -33.75 -15.62 -43.49
CA LEU A 656 -32.91 -16.04 -42.37
C LEU A 656 -33.48 -17.31 -41.71
N THR A 657 -34.75 -17.28 -41.30
CA THR A 657 -35.35 -18.32 -40.44
C THR A 657 -36.20 -19.38 -41.17
N SER A 658 -36.63 -19.14 -42.41
CA SER A 658 -37.59 -20.03 -43.09
C SER A 658 -36.98 -21.34 -43.57
N SER A 659 -37.73 -22.45 -43.38
CA SER A 659 -37.45 -23.75 -44.00
C SER A 659 -37.61 -23.77 -45.53
N THR A 660 -38.23 -22.74 -46.13
CA THR A 660 -38.32 -22.57 -47.58
C THR A 660 -37.28 -21.61 -48.15
N ARG A 661 -36.20 -21.34 -47.39
CA ARG A 661 -35.05 -20.58 -47.89
C ARG A 661 -34.20 -21.40 -48.85
N HIS A 662 -33.70 -20.74 -49.89
CA HIS A 662 -32.78 -21.28 -50.88
C HIS A 662 -31.45 -20.52 -50.82
N ILE A 663 -30.35 -21.19 -51.16
CA ILE A 663 -29.04 -20.55 -51.38
C ILE A 663 -28.99 -20.09 -52.85
N TYR A 664 -28.69 -18.81 -53.07
CA TYR A 664 -28.57 -18.26 -54.41
C TYR A 664 -27.41 -18.91 -55.17
N SER A 665 -27.72 -19.48 -56.34
CA SER A 665 -26.78 -20.27 -57.17
C SER A 665 -26.97 -20.05 -58.68
N GLY A 666 -27.93 -19.21 -59.08
CA GLY A 666 -28.27 -18.91 -60.46
C GLY A 666 -29.53 -18.03 -60.56
N PRO A 667 -29.90 -17.53 -61.74
CA PRO A 667 -31.05 -16.63 -61.92
C PRO A 667 -32.37 -17.25 -61.43
N ILE A 668 -33.14 -16.45 -60.68
CA ILE A 668 -34.43 -16.85 -60.08
C ILE A 668 -35.54 -16.55 -61.08
N ASN A 669 -36.23 -17.58 -61.59
CA ASN A 669 -37.35 -17.39 -62.51
C ASN A 669 -38.62 -16.93 -61.78
N ILE A 670 -39.31 -15.94 -62.35
CA ILE A 670 -40.51 -15.30 -61.81
C ILE A 670 -41.59 -15.28 -62.89
N SER A 671 -42.45 -16.30 -62.91
CA SER A 671 -43.51 -16.49 -63.90
C SER A 671 -44.91 -16.03 -63.46
N SER A 672 -45.06 -15.64 -62.20
CA SER A 672 -46.30 -15.19 -61.57
C SER A 672 -45.98 -14.21 -60.44
N SER A 673 -46.99 -13.59 -59.83
CA SER A 673 -46.78 -12.71 -58.68
C SER A 673 -46.07 -13.44 -57.53
N THR A 674 -44.90 -12.92 -57.14
CA THR A 674 -43.89 -13.60 -56.32
C THR A 674 -43.22 -12.57 -55.39
N THR A 675 -43.18 -12.85 -54.08
CA THR A 675 -42.50 -12.00 -53.10
C THR A 675 -41.10 -12.55 -52.85
N LEU A 676 -40.12 -12.03 -53.60
CA LEU A 676 -38.72 -12.42 -53.48
C LEU A 676 -38.08 -11.67 -52.29
N LYS A 677 -37.85 -12.35 -51.18
CA LYS A 677 -36.99 -11.83 -50.09
C LYS A 677 -35.59 -12.41 -50.19
N PHE A 678 -34.59 -11.63 -49.84
CA PHE A 678 -33.21 -12.10 -49.74
C PHE A 678 -32.37 -11.29 -48.76
N VAL A 679 -31.26 -11.90 -48.34
CA VAL A 679 -30.30 -11.33 -47.39
C VAL A 679 -28.91 -11.87 -47.74
N ALA A 680 -27.90 -11.01 -47.70
CA ALA A 680 -26.51 -11.46 -47.65
C ALA A 680 -26.07 -11.60 -46.20
N VAL A 681 -25.31 -12.66 -45.94
CA VAL A 681 -24.32 -12.69 -44.86
C VAL A 681 -22.94 -12.75 -45.51
N ASP A 682 -22.00 -11.96 -45.02
CA ASP A 682 -20.60 -12.03 -45.43
C ASP A 682 -19.90 -13.27 -44.83
N LEU A 683 -18.57 -13.28 -44.80
CA LEU A 683 -17.79 -14.35 -44.17
C LEU A 683 -17.63 -14.21 -42.64
N VAL A 684 -18.03 -13.08 -42.04
CA VAL A 684 -17.73 -12.72 -40.63
C VAL A 684 -18.98 -12.47 -39.77
N GLY A 685 -20.17 -12.51 -40.38
CA GLY A 685 -21.46 -12.43 -39.73
C GLY A 685 -22.15 -11.07 -39.81
N ASN A 686 -21.69 -10.12 -40.63
CA ASN A 686 -22.52 -8.95 -40.93
C ASN A 686 -23.68 -9.36 -41.82
N LEU A 687 -24.89 -8.97 -41.43
CA LEU A 687 -26.09 -9.16 -42.22
C LEU A 687 -26.39 -7.90 -43.01
N SER A 688 -26.68 -8.07 -44.31
CA SER A 688 -27.41 -7.05 -45.05
C SER A 688 -28.79 -6.83 -44.40
N PRO A 689 -29.46 -5.69 -44.65
CA PRO A 689 -30.90 -5.62 -44.49
C PRO A 689 -31.58 -6.77 -45.24
N VAL A 690 -32.71 -7.28 -44.73
CA VAL A 690 -33.53 -8.25 -45.46
C VAL A 690 -34.27 -7.50 -46.57
N TYR A 691 -33.71 -7.54 -47.77
CA TYR A 691 -34.33 -6.99 -48.97
C TYR A 691 -35.64 -7.74 -49.25
N THR A 692 -36.71 -7.00 -49.45
CA THR A 692 -38.02 -7.55 -49.83
C THR A 692 -38.41 -6.92 -51.17
N VAL A 693 -38.48 -7.74 -52.20
CA VAL A 693 -38.67 -7.31 -53.59
C VAL A 693 -39.88 -8.05 -54.16
N ILE A 694 -40.99 -7.32 -54.33
CA ILE A 694 -42.21 -7.88 -54.91
C ILE A 694 -42.12 -7.77 -56.43
N TYR A 695 -42.41 -8.88 -57.10
CA TYR A 695 -42.65 -8.94 -58.52
C TYR A 695 -44.10 -9.35 -58.74
N THR A 696 -44.86 -8.57 -59.49
CA THR A 696 -46.25 -8.91 -59.86
C THR A 696 -46.29 -9.15 -61.37
N ILE A 697 -46.88 -10.26 -61.81
CA ILE A 697 -47.10 -10.50 -63.23
C ILE A 697 -48.57 -10.25 -63.54
N ASP A 698 -48.84 -9.23 -64.36
CA ASP A 698 -50.18 -8.71 -64.61
C ASP A 698 -50.37 -8.31 -66.09
N THR A 699 -51.51 -8.67 -66.65
CA THR A 699 -51.84 -8.55 -68.09
C THR A 699 -53.29 -8.11 -68.33
N VAL A 700 -53.98 -7.62 -67.29
CA VAL A 700 -55.36 -7.11 -67.34
C VAL A 700 -55.33 -5.58 -67.35
N ALA A 701 -56.35 -4.93 -67.92
CA ALA A 701 -56.41 -3.48 -68.10
C ALA A 701 -57.56 -2.83 -67.30
N PRO A 702 -57.34 -1.65 -66.71
CA PRO A 702 -58.28 -1.04 -65.77
C PRO A 702 -59.57 -0.50 -66.40
N THR A 703 -60.53 -0.22 -65.51
CA THR A 703 -61.71 0.60 -65.77
C THR A 703 -61.80 1.69 -64.70
N VAL A 704 -62.52 2.80 -64.94
CA VAL A 704 -62.58 3.94 -64.00
C VAL A 704 -64.00 4.48 -63.84
N SER A 705 -64.34 4.93 -62.63
CA SER A 705 -65.62 5.54 -62.26
C SER A 705 -65.43 6.85 -61.45
N ALA A 706 -66.46 7.68 -61.34
CA ALA A 706 -66.43 8.95 -60.60
C ALA A 706 -67.53 9.01 -59.52
N ASN A 707 -67.19 9.44 -58.31
CA ASN A 707 -68.11 9.56 -57.17
C ASN A 707 -67.84 10.84 -56.32
N PRO A 708 -68.80 11.76 -56.15
CA PRO A 708 -70.13 11.76 -56.78
C PRO A 708 -70.07 11.86 -58.31
N ALA A 709 -71.13 11.40 -58.98
CA ALA A 709 -71.34 11.64 -60.40
C ALA A 709 -71.72 13.12 -60.65
N GLY A 710 -71.73 13.56 -61.91
CA GLY A 710 -71.99 14.96 -62.26
C GLY A 710 -73.31 15.53 -61.74
N GLY A 711 -73.28 16.76 -61.20
CA GLY A 711 -74.45 17.41 -60.58
C GLY A 711 -74.17 18.82 -59.99
N THR A 712 -75.20 19.42 -59.38
CA THR A 712 -75.16 20.77 -58.80
C THR A 712 -75.24 20.70 -57.27
N TYR A 713 -74.35 21.42 -56.56
CA TYR A 713 -74.19 21.31 -55.11
C TYR A 713 -74.00 22.67 -54.42
N ASN A 714 -74.22 22.70 -53.10
CA ASN A 714 -74.10 23.88 -52.22
C ASN A 714 -72.97 23.75 -51.17
N THR A 715 -72.16 22.70 -51.26
CA THR A 715 -70.97 22.39 -50.43
C THR A 715 -69.84 21.91 -51.34
N GLU A 716 -68.57 21.97 -50.92
CA GLU A 716 -67.46 21.50 -51.78
C GLU A 716 -67.57 20.03 -52.16
N GLN A 717 -67.40 19.74 -53.46
CA GLN A 717 -67.45 18.38 -53.98
C GLN A 717 -66.04 17.89 -54.25
N HIS A 718 -65.68 16.85 -53.54
CA HIS A 718 -64.42 16.14 -53.66
C HIS A 718 -64.67 14.90 -54.52
N VAL A 719 -64.52 15.05 -55.84
CA VAL A 719 -64.85 14.00 -56.82
C VAL A 719 -63.76 12.94 -56.84
N ASN A 720 -64.09 11.75 -56.36
CA ASN A 720 -63.18 10.62 -56.32
C ASN A 720 -63.25 9.82 -57.62
N LEU A 721 -62.11 9.66 -58.28
CA LEU A 721 -61.95 8.77 -59.44
C LEU A 721 -61.42 7.43 -58.97
N ASN A 722 -62.21 6.37 -59.15
CA ASN A 722 -61.92 5.04 -58.64
C ASN A 722 -61.64 4.11 -59.82
N ALA A 723 -60.39 3.62 -59.92
CA ALA A 723 -60.02 2.56 -60.85
C ALA A 723 -60.42 1.18 -60.29
N SER A 724 -60.64 0.19 -61.17
CA SER A 724 -60.94 -1.19 -60.77
C SER A 724 -59.76 -1.96 -60.17
N GLU A 725 -58.54 -1.49 -60.41
CA GLU A 725 -57.29 -2.04 -59.86
C GLU A 725 -56.24 -0.92 -59.70
N ASN A 726 -55.02 -1.26 -59.28
CA ASN A 726 -53.99 -0.28 -58.93
C ASN A 726 -53.41 0.42 -60.18
N ALA A 727 -54.04 1.53 -60.57
CA ALA A 727 -53.77 2.22 -61.82
C ALA A 727 -53.67 3.73 -61.65
N THR A 728 -52.73 4.33 -62.39
CA THR A 728 -52.56 5.78 -62.51
C THR A 728 -53.70 6.33 -63.36
N VAL A 729 -54.78 6.77 -62.70
CA VAL A 729 -55.85 7.54 -63.34
C VAL A 729 -55.27 8.89 -63.78
N TYR A 730 -55.38 9.22 -65.06
CA TYR A 730 -55.20 10.55 -65.62
C TYR A 730 -56.56 11.21 -65.81
N TYR A 731 -56.61 12.54 -65.65
CA TYR A 731 -57.83 13.33 -65.85
C TYR A 731 -57.55 14.71 -66.48
N THR A 732 -58.60 15.34 -66.98
CA THR A 732 -58.56 16.68 -67.60
C THR A 732 -59.82 17.44 -67.25
N THR A 733 -59.69 18.67 -66.73
CA THR A 733 -60.81 19.58 -66.41
C THR A 733 -61.17 20.55 -67.55
N ASP A 734 -60.42 20.49 -68.67
CA ASP A 734 -60.66 21.25 -69.91
C ASP A 734 -61.49 20.47 -70.95
N GLY A 735 -61.78 19.19 -70.69
CA GLY A 735 -62.50 18.30 -71.61
C GLY A 735 -61.66 17.65 -72.72
N SER A 736 -60.32 17.74 -72.69
CA SER A 736 -59.42 17.07 -73.64
C SER A 736 -59.28 15.55 -73.40
N ASN A 737 -58.43 14.83 -74.15
CA ASN A 737 -58.27 13.37 -73.99
C ASN A 737 -57.17 13.03 -72.96
N PRO A 738 -57.48 12.45 -71.80
CA PRO A 738 -56.51 12.15 -70.74
C PRO A 738 -55.48 11.07 -71.08
N GLN A 739 -55.64 10.26 -72.14
CA GLN A 739 -54.61 9.31 -72.56
C GLN A 739 -53.43 10.00 -73.29
N THR A 740 -53.71 11.05 -74.06
CA THR A 740 -52.76 11.63 -75.02
C THR A 740 -52.53 13.14 -74.87
N SER A 741 -53.43 13.87 -74.23
CA SER A 741 -53.32 15.32 -74.05
C SER A 741 -52.11 15.69 -73.19
N SER A 742 -51.48 16.82 -73.51
CA SER A 742 -50.47 17.47 -72.67
C SER A 742 -51.07 18.25 -71.49
N THR A 743 -52.39 18.50 -71.49
CA THR A 743 -53.12 19.12 -70.37
C THR A 743 -53.70 18.10 -69.39
N ARG A 744 -53.29 16.82 -69.48
CA ARG A 744 -53.68 15.79 -68.52
C ARG A 744 -52.97 15.97 -67.18
N HIS A 745 -53.73 15.83 -66.11
CA HIS A 745 -53.26 15.73 -64.74
C HIS A 745 -53.29 14.26 -64.30
N ILE A 746 -52.42 13.88 -63.36
CA ILE A 746 -52.55 12.61 -62.64
C ILE A 746 -53.54 12.84 -61.49
N TYR A 747 -54.52 11.95 -61.36
CA TYR A 747 -55.42 11.92 -60.22
C TYR A 747 -54.67 11.34 -59.02
N SER A 748 -54.36 12.20 -58.06
CA SER A 748 -53.60 11.86 -56.83
C SER A 748 -54.44 11.98 -55.55
N GLY A 749 -55.76 12.12 -55.69
CA GLY A 749 -56.69 12.38 -54.60
C GLY A 749 -57.96 13.08 -55.11
N PRO A 750 -59.02 13.16 -54.28
CA PRO A 750 -60.30 13.73 -54.66
C PRO A 750 -60.17 15.07 -55.39
N ILE A 751 -60.78 15.19 -56.57
CA ILE A 751 -60.76 16.43 -57.34
C ILE A 751 -61.72 17.40 -56.66
N SER A 752 -61.17 18.37 -55.93
CA SER A 752 -61.88 19.53 -55.42
C SER A 752 -62.51 20.32 -56.58
N ILE A 753 -63.84 20.33 -56.62
CA ILE A 753 -64.60 21.17 -57.53
C ILE A 753 -65.29 22.23 -56.68
N SER A 754 -64.76 23.46 -56.71
CA SER A 754 -65.34 24.63 -56.05
C SER A 754 -66.09 25.58 -56.98
N SER A 755 -66.08 25.30 -58.29
CA SER A 755 -66.75 26.08 -59.33
C SER A 755 -67.08 25.19 -60.56
N PRO A 756 -67.94 25.62 -61.51
CA PRO A 756 -68.44 24.73 -62.56
C PRO A 756 -67.36 24.28 -63.57
N LEU A 757 -67.28 22.96 -63.83
CA LEU A 757 -66.33 22.39 -64.82
C LEU A 757 -66.79 21.07 -65.47
N THR A 758 -66.07 20.64 -66.52
CA THR A 758 -66.24 19.34 -67.21
C THR A 758 -65.00 18.47 -66.98
N LEU A 759 -65.19 17.23 -66.56
CA LEU A 759 -64.13 16.30 -66.15
C LEU A 759 -64.08 15.09 -67.08
N LYS A 760 -62.93 14.80 -67.70
CA LYS A 760 -62.67 13.50 -68.38
C LYS A 760 -61.53 12.75 -67.72
N PHE A 761 -61.54 11.42 -67.81
CA PHE A 761 -60.53 10.57 -67.15
C PHE A 761 -60.33 9.20 -67.82
N ALA A 762 -59.14 8.60 -67.64
CA ALA A 762 -58.74 7.26 -68.08
C ALA A 762 -57.52 6.82 -67.26
N ALA A 763 -57.31 5.53 -67.01
CA ALA A 763 -56.18 5.02 -66.22
C ALA A 763 -55.22 4.14 -67.02
N ILE A 764 -53.97 4.08 -66.55
CA ILE A 764 -53.00 3.04 -66.92
C ILE A 764 -52.61 2.27 -65.67
N ASP A 765 -52.65 0.94 -65.71
CA ASP A 765 -52.13 0.13 -64.59
C ASP A 765 -50.60 0.20 -64.50
N ILE A 766 -50.07 -0.32 -63.40
CA ILE A 766 -48.64 -0.38 -63.14
C ILE A 766 -47.88 -1.43 -64.00
N ALA A 767 -48.58 -2.31 -64.72
CA ALA A 767 -48.03 -3.18 -65.76
C ALA A 767 -47.97 -2.51 -67.15
N ASN A 768 -48.57 -1.32 -67.30
CA ASN A 768 -48.71 -0.45 -68.48
C ASN A 768 -49.88 -0.78 -69.44
N ASN A 769 -50.96 -1.43 -69.00
CA ASN A 769 -52.18 -1.57 -69.82
C ASN A 769 -53.17 -0.39 -69.54
N TRP A 770 -53.93 0.05 -70.56
CA TRP A 770 -54.75 1.27 -70.50
C TRP A 770 -56.26 0.99 -70.48
N SER A 771 -57.01 1.76 -69.66
CA SER A 771 -58.47 1.82 -69.70
C SER A 771 -59.01 2.63 -70.88
N PRO A 772 -60.30 2.49 -71.23
CA PRO A 772 -61.06 3.48 -72.00
C PRO A 772 -61.13 4.87 -71.34
N VAL A 773 -61.71 5.85 -72.04
CA VAL A 773 -61.90 7.24 -71.58
C VAL A 773 -63.35 7.51 -71.16
N TYR A 774 -63.54 8.24 -70.06
CA TYR A 774 -64.82 8.55 -69.39
C TYR A 774 -65.05 10.08 -69.24
N THR A 775 -66.25 10.57 -68.85
CA THR A 775 -66.63 12.02 -68.82
C THR A 775 -67.76 12.38 -67.82
N GLN A 776 -67.73 13.55 -67.14
CA GLN A 776 -68.67 14.09 -66.11
C GLN A 776 -68.70 15.66 -65.99
N THR A 777 -69.61 16.29 -65.22
CA THR A 777 -69.79 17.79 -65.07
C THR A 777 -70.40 18.29 -63.71
N TYR A 778 -69.99 19.42 -63.09
CA TYR A 778 -70.25 19.76 -61.64
C TYR A 778 -70.47 21.27 -61.23
N THR A 779 -70.78 21.65 -59.95
CA THR A 779 -70.95 23.06 -59.34
C THR A 779 -71.05 23.12 -57.76
N VAL A 780 -70.66 24.21 -57.02
CA VAL A 780 -70.42 24.27 -55.51
C VAL A 780 -70.54 25.63 -54.71
N ASN A 781 -70.60 25.62 -53.33
CA ASN A 781 -70.36 26.70 -52.28
C ASN A 781 -69.74 26.14 -50.92
N VAL A 782 -69.37 26.91 -49.83
CA VAL A 782 -68.93 26.42 -48.43
C VAL A 782 -68.93 27.50 -47.28
N ASP A 783 -68.78 27.19 -45.93
CA ASP A 783 -68.75 28.25 -44.84
C ASP A 783 -68.07 28.17 -43.38
N THR A 784 -67.65 27.08 -42.66
CA THR A 784 -67.44 27.10 -41.14
C THR A 784 -66.22 26.36 -40.45
N PHE A 785 -65.92 26.57 -39.12
CA PHE A 785 -64.62 26.22 -38.40
C PHE A 785 -64.66 25.69 -36.92
N THR A 786 -63.53 25.11 -36.44
CA THR A 786 -63.26 24.60 -35.05
C THR A 786 -62.21 25.41 -34.25
N THR A 787 -62.16 25.24 -32.92
CA THR A 787 -61.10 25.75 -32.01
C THR A 787 -59.68 25.32 -32.40
N ASP A 788 -59.41 24.03 -32.60
CA ASP A 788 -58.07 23.53 -32.95
C ASP A 788 -57.52 24.14 -34.25
N GLN A 789 -58.39 24.33 -35.25
CA GLN A 789 -58.01 24.99 -36.51
C GLN A 789 -57.59 26.45 -36.28
N ILE A 790 -58.21 27.12 -35.31
CA ILE A 790 -57.90 28.50 -34.92
C ILE A 790 -56.58 28.57 -34.12
N VAL A 791 -56.29 27.59 -33.26
CA VAL A 791 -55.00 27.50 -32.54
C VAL A 791 -53.84 27.25 -33.53
N ASN A 792 -54.02 26.36 -34.50
CA ASN A 792 -53.04 26.13 -35.57
C ASN A 792 -52.83 27.39 -36.44
N ALA A 793 -53.91 28.12 -36.75
CA ALA A 793 -53.83 29.42 -37.40
C ALA A 793 -53.10 30.47 -36.53
N ALA A 794 -53.31 30.46 -35.21
CA ALA A 794 -52.67 31.37 -34.26
C ALA A 794 -51.15 31.13 -34.14
N ASN A 795 -50.70 29.87 -34.08
CA ASN A 795 -49.29 29.50 -34.19
C ASN A 795 -48.67 30.01 -35.51
N SER A 796 -49.41 29.88 -36.62
CA SER A 796 -48.97 30.35 -37.93
C SER A 796 -48.88 31.88 -38.01
N VAL A 797 -49.87 32.61 -37.48
CA VAL A 797 -49.91 34.08 -37.44
C VAL A 797 -48.83 34.63 -36.51
N LYS A 798 -48.62 34.05 -35.32
CA LYS A 798 -47.50 34.37 -34.43
C LYS A 798 -46.16 34.23 -35.16
N SER A 799 -45.91 33.07 -35.77
CA SER A 799 -44.67 32.78 -36.48
C SER A 799 -44.42 33.75 -37.65
N TYR A 800 -45.48 34.09 -38.39
CA TYR A 800 -45.43 35.10 -39.45
C TYR A 800 -45.07 36.49 -38.89
N ILE A 801 -45.72 36.94 -37.81
CA ILE A 801 -45.48 38.25 -37.19
C ILE A 801 -44.06 38.33 -36.63
N GLU A 802 -43.60 37.29 -35.95
CA GLU A 802 -42.28 37.24 -35.33
C GLU A 802 -41.15 37.21 -36.37
N THR A 803 -41.40 36.60 -37.53
CA THR A 803 -40.49 36.60 -38.69
C THR A 803 -40.51 37.93 -39.44
N ASN A 804 -41.69 38.37 -39.92
CA ASN A 804 -41.84 39.46 -40.89
C ASN A 804 -42.04 40.84 -40.24
N LYS A 805 -42.22 40.91 -38.92
CA LYS A 805 -42.51 42.15 -38.14
C LYS A 805 -43.77 42.90 -38.61
N ALA A 806 -44.69 42.18 -39.26
CA ALA A 806 -45.91 42.69 -39.89
C ALA A 806 -47.04 41.67 -39.74
N LEU A 807 -48.30 42.13 -39.77
CA LEU A 807 -49.44 41.23 -39.87
C LEU A 807 -49.48 40.58 -41.27
N PRO A 808 -49.90 39.31 -41.40
CA PRO A 808 -50.31 38.77 -42.68
C PRO A 808 -51.67 39.38 -43.08
N SER A 809 -51.96 39.48 -44.38
CA SER A 809 -53.24 40.02 -44.88
C SER A 809 -54.40 39.04 -44.70
N THR A 810 -54.10 37.75 -44.82
CA THR A 810 -55.02 36.62 -44.73
C THR A 810 -54.37 35.47 -43.96
N VAL A 811 -55.18 34.55 -43.45
CA VAL A 811 -54.75 33.27 -42.90
C VAL A 811 -55.68 32.17 -43.39
N THR A 812 -55.15 30.95 -43.57
CA THR A 812 -55.95 29.79 -43.95
C THR A 812 -56.42 29.07 -42.70
N ILE A 813 -57.73 28.88 -42.55
CA ILE A 813 -58.36 28.13 -41.44
C ILE A 813 -59.32 27.13 -42.08
N GLY A 814 -59.21 25.84 -41.72
CA GLY A 814 -60.07 24.79 -42.30
C GLY A 814 -60.01 24.66 -43.83
N GLY A 815 -58.95 25.16 -44.48
CA GLY A 815 -58.83 25.28 -45.95
C GLY A 815 -59.36 26.59 -46.54
N CYS A 816 -60.23 27.31 -45.83
CA CYS A 816 -60.73 28.62 -46.25
C CYS A 816 -59.68 29.73 -46.03
N THR A 817 -59.44 30.56 -47.04
CA THR A 817 -58.65 31.79 -46.88
C THR A 817 -59.51 32.90 -46.29
N LEU A 818 -59.23 33.27 -45.02
CA LEU A 818 -59.94 34.31 -44.28
C LEU A 818 -59.08 35.56 -44.12
N SER A 819 -59.70 36.72 -43.93
CA SER A 819 -58.97 37.96 -43.60
C SER A 819 -58.37 37.91 -42.19
N ILE A 820 -57.29 38.66 -41.95
CA ILE A 820 -56.69 38.75 -40.61
C ILE A 820 -57.65 39.38 -39.56
N THR A 821 -58.62 40.19 -40.01
CA THR A 821 -59.72 40.70 -39.18
C THR A 821 -60.61 39.56 -38.68
N GLN A 822 -60.98 38.63 -39.55
CA GLN A 822 -61.78 37.46 -39.18
C GLN A 822 -61.01 36.54 -38.23
N PHE A 823 -59.69 36.42 -38.41
CA PHE A 823 -58.84 35.74 -37.45
C PHE A 823 -58.81 36.41 -36.07
N LEU A 824 -58.82 37.75 -35.95
CA LEU A 824 -58.91 38.41 -34.64
C LEU A 824 -60.15 37.95 -33.86
N TYR A 825 -61.31 37.92 -34.52
CA TYR A 825 -62.55 37.45 -33.93
C TYR A 825 -62.44 35.99 -33.45
N LEU A 826 -61.97 35.12 -34.35
CA LEU A 826 -61.85 33.69 -34.09
C LEU A 826 -60.86 33.40 -32.95
N ALA A 827 -59.69 34.07 -32.94
CA ALA A 827 -58.69 33.94 -31.89
C ALA A 827 -59.19 34.46 -30.54
N ALA A 828 -59.92 35.57 -30.51
CA ALA A 828 -60.53 36.10 -29.29
C ALA A 828 -61.60 35.14 -28.74
N ARG A 829 -62.53 34.66 -29.58
CA ARG A 829 -63.53 33.63 -29.19
C ARG A 829 -62.85 32.35 -28.69
N ALA A 830 -61.88 31.81 -29.43
CA ALA A 830 -61.15 30.60 -29.03
C ALA A 830 -60.42 30.77 -27.70
N THR A 831 -59.84 31.94 -27.43
CA THR A 831 -59.16 32.23 -26.14
C THR A 831 -60.14 32.17 -24.97
N VAL A 832 -61.38 32.65 -25.13
CA VAL A 832 -62.41 32.52 -24.08
C VAL A 832 -62.93 31.08 -23.99
N ILE A 833 -63.30 30.46 -25.12
CA ILE A 833 -63.86 29.10 -25.18
C ILE A 833 -62.94 28.09 -24.49
N LEU A 834 -61.63 28.10 -24.80
CA LEU A 834 -60.63 27.22 -24.19
C LEU A 834 -60.39 27.47 -22.68
N SER A 835 -60.98 28.52 -22.08
CA SER A 835 -60.99 28.73 -20.62
C SER A 835 -62.15 28.05 -19.89
N VAL A 836 -63.15 27.51 -20.62
CA VAL A 836 -64.37 26.88 -20.06
C VAL A 836 -64.73 25.53 -20.67
N ASP A 837 -64.72 25.37 -21.99
CA ASP A 837 -64.96 24.08 -22.68
C ASP A 837 -64.29 24.10 -24.07
N ALA A 838 -63.49 23.07 -24.41
CA ALA A 838 -62.64 23.10 -25.60
C ALA A 838 -63.37 22.77 -26.93
N GLY A 839 -64.59 22.23 -26.87
CA GLY A 839 -65.24 21.55 -28.01
C GLY A 839 -66.13 22.39 -28.94
N GLU A 840 -66.27 23.70 -28.74
CA GLU A 840 -67.27 24.51 -29.47
C GLU A 840 -66.83 24.94 -30.90
N LEU A 841 -67.79 24.91 -31.85
CA LEU A 841 -67.58 25.37 -33.23
C LEU A 841 -67.78 26.88 -33.35
N VAL A 842 -66.77 27.59 -33.86
CA VAL A 842 -66.83 29.05 -34.00
C VAL A 842 -67.25 29.42 -35.42
N LYS A 843 -68.48 29.91 -35.58
CA LYS A 843 -68.93 30.49 -36.86
C LYS A 843 -68.24 31.83 -37.10
N VAL A 844 -67.79 32.07 -38.34
CA VAL A 844 -67.25 33.38 -38.76
C VAL A 844 -68.29 34.19 -39.54
N SER A 845 -68.19 35.51 -39.43
CA SER A 845 -68.88 36.49 -40.28
C SER A 845 -67.86 37.33 -41.06
N ASN A 846 -68.30 38.16 -42.01
CA ASN A 846 -67.41 39.06 -42.76
C ASN A 846 -67.21 40.39 -42.01
N PHE A 847 -66.18 40.43 -41.16
CA PHE A 847 -65.85 41.59 -40.34
C PHE A 847 -64.91 42.59 -41.05
N ALA A 848 -65.21 43.89 -40.96
CA ALA A 848 -64.35 44.94 -41.48
C ALA A 848 -63.17 45.28 -40.52
N PRO A 849 -61.98 45.65 -41.03
CA PRO A 849 -60.89 46.17 -40.19
C PRO A 849 -61.26 47.54 -39.58
N PRO A 850 -60.59 47.98 -38.49
CA PRO A 850 -60.87 49.27 -37.88
C PRO A 850 -60.49 50.42 -38.83
N SER A 851 -61.26 51.53 -38.78
CA SER A 851 -60.99 52.73 -39.58
C SER A 851 -59.75 53.54 -39.14
N SER A 852 -59.24 53.26 -37.94
CA SER A 852 -58.00 53.80 -37.38
C SER A 852 -57.48 52.87 -36.29
N THR A 853 -56.17 52.84 -36.07
CA THR A 853 -55.54 52.13 -34.95
C THR A 853 -54.95 53.14 -33.96
N TYR A 854 -54.97 52.80 -32.68
CA TYR A 854 -54.45 53.65 -31.60
C TYR A 854 -53.95 52.75 -30.47
N GLU A 855 -52.82 53.09 -29.85
CA GLU A 855 -52.17 52.25 -28.86
C GLU A 855 -51.31 53.05 -27.89
N GLU A 856 -51.42 52.72 -26.61
CA GLU A 856 -50.66 53.32 -25.50
C GLU A 856 -50.12 52.27 -24.52
N ALA A 857 -50.57 51.01 -24.62
CA ALA A 857 -50.30 49.98 -23.61
C ALA A 857 -48.86 49.46 -23.61
N SER A 858 -48.25 49.45 -22.43
CA SER A 858 -46.92 48.87 -22.19
C SER A 858 -46.84 48.34 -20.75
N GLY A 859 -46.83 47.02 -20.57
CA GLY A 859 -46.89 46.39 -19.25
C GLY A 859 -47.11 44.88 -19.33
N THR A 860 -47.74 44.31 -18.30
CA THR A 860 -48.16 42.90 -18.26
C THR A 860 -49.64 42.82 -17.91
N LEU A 861 -50.39 41.99 -18.64
CA LEU A 861 -51.76 41.60 -18.28
C LEU A 861 -51.73 40.28 -17.52
N CYS A 862 -52.56 40.13 -16.48
CA CYS A 862 -52.81 38.84 -15.84
C CYS A 862 -53.85 38.03 -16.65
N THR A 863 -54.02 36.75 -16.30
CA THR A 863 -54.99 35.85 -16.96
C THR A 863 -56.42 36.37 -16.96
N VAL A 864 -56.86 37.03 -15.88
CA VAL A 864 -58.22 37.60 -15.80
C VAL A 864 -58.38 38.72 -16.82
N ASP A 865 -57.42 39.65 -16.88
CA ASP A 865 -57.51 40.87 -17.71
C ASP A 865 -57.58 40.54 -19.21
N TYR A 866 -56.76 39.60 -19.70
CA TYR A 866 -56.75 39.28 -21.13
C TYR A 866 -57.88 38.34 -21.56
N LEU A 867 -58.47 37.55 -20.65
CA LEU A 867 -59.69 36.78 -20.93
C LEU A 867 -60.92 37.72 -21.01
N ASP A 868 -61.06 38.66 -20.08
CA ASP A 868 -62.06 39.73 -20.17
C ASP A 868 -61.90 40.57 -21.45
N LEU A 869 -60.66 40.95 -21.79
CA LEU A 869 -60.37 41.65 -23.04
C LEU A 869 -60.78 40.82 -24.27
N ALA A 870 -60.51 39.52 -24.29
CA ALA A 870 -60.88 38.63 -25.39
C ALA A 870 -62.39 38.58 -25.58
N GLN A 871 -63.16 38.45 -24.50
CA GLN A 871 -64.62 38.46 -24.55
C GLN A 871 -65.15 39.81 -25.05
N ARG A 872 -64.64 40.94 -24.51
CA ARG A 872 -65.04 42.29 -24.94
C ARG A 872 -64.71 42.57 -26.41
N VAL A 873 -63.58 42.06 -26.92
CA VAL A 873 -63.22 42.18 -28.35
C VAL A 873 -64.19 41.38 -29.24
N ALA A 874 -64.50 40.14 -28.86
CA ALA A 874 -65.42 39.30 -29.62
C ALA A 874 -66.85 39.90 -29.67
N ASP A 875 -67.40 40.30 -28.52
CA ASP A 875 -68.75 40.86 -28.44
C ASP A 875 -68.85 42.23 -29.14
N PHE A 876 -67.79 43.06 -29.10
CA PHE A 876 -67.74 44.29 -29.91
C PHE A 876 -67.84 43.97 -31.40
N MET A 877 -67.12 42.96 -31.88
CA MET A 877 -67.10 42.58 -33.30
C MET A 877 -68.45 42.05 -33.77
N ASP A 878 -69.12 41.20 -32.99
CA ASP A 878 -70.47 40.74 -33.31
C ASP A 878 -71.49 41.89 -33.35
N ALA A 879 -71.42 42.82 -32.38
CA ALA A 879 -72.35 43.96 -32.31
C ALA A 879 -72.14 45.01 -33.42
N ASN A 880 -70.90 45.22 -33.88
CA ASN A 880 -70.56 46.31 -34.80
C ASN A 880 -70.18 45.85 -36.22
N GLN A 881 -70.01 44.53 -36.44
CA GLN A 881 -69.49 43.93 -37.68
C GLN A 881 -68.12 44.48 -38.14
N GLN A 882 -67.36 45.07 -37.20
CA GLN A 882 -66.05 45.69 -37.41
C GLN A 882 -65.13 45.39 -36.22
N ALA A 883 -63.84 45.17 -36.49
CA ALA A 883 -62.84 45.03 -35.43
C ALA A 883 -62.62 46.36 -34.65
N PRO A 884 -62.39 46.30 -33.32
CA PRO A 884 -62.16 47.48 -32.51
C PRO A 884 -60.79 48.12 -32.80
N ARG A 885 -60.73 49.47 -32.74
CA ARG A 885 -59.49 50.26 -32.92
C ARG A 885 -58.42 49.96 -31.85
N TYR A 886 -58.87 49.64 -30.65
CA TYR A 886 -58.10 49.23 -29.47
C TYR A 886 -59.02 48.46 -28.51
N GLY A 887 -58.43 47.77 -27.54
CA GLY A 887 -59.09 47.33 -26.31
C GLY A 887 -58.53 48.09 -25.10
N GLU A 888 -59.39 48.54 -24.18
CA GLU A 888 -58.97 49.21 -22.94
C GLU A 888 -58.71 48.20 -21.81
N THR A 889 -57.60 48.40 -21.08
CA THR A 889 -57.12 47.59 -19.96
C THR A 889 -56.45 48.50 -18.92
N ASP A 890 -56.14 47.96 -17.73
CA ASP A 890 -55.47 48.68 -16.64
C ASP A 890 -54.05 49.17 -17.01
N ILE A 891 -53.41 48.54 -18.01
CA ILE A 891 -52.13 49.00 -18.58
C ILE A 891 -52.31 49.96 -19.78
N SER A 892 -53.49 50.58 -19.92
CA SER A 892 -53.95 51.42 -21.04
C SER A 892 -54.43 50.66 -22.29
N LYS A 893 -54.47 51.32 -23.44
CA LYS A 893 -55.09 50.85 -24.69
C LYS A 893 -54.17 49.96 -25.52
N VAL A 894 -54.58 48.71 -25.71
CA VAL A 894 -53.91 47.72 -26.58
C VAL A 894 -54.42 47.87 -28.00
N GLY A 895 -53.54 48.08 -28.98
CA GLY A 895 -53.93 48.35 -30.37
C GLY A 895 -54.39 47.11 -31.14
N TYR A 896 -55.16 47.30 -32.22
CA TYR A 896 -55.64 46.23 -33.11
C TYR A 896 -54.58 45.19 -33.50
N ASN A 897 -53.41 45.63 -33.99
CA ASN A 897 -52.32 44.73 -34.37
C ASN A 897 -51.77 43.95 -33.17
N SER A 898 -51.63 44.62 -32.03
CA SER A 898 -51.15 44.01 -30.78
C SER A 898 -52.16 43.04 -30.19
N MET A 899 -53.47 43.25 -30.33
CA MET A 899 -54.49 42.27 -29.94
C MET A 899 -54.38 40.99 -30.78
N ILE A 900 -54.16 41.10 -32.10
CA ILE A 900 -53.91 39.93 -32.96
C ILE A 900 -52.68 39.14 -32.48
N TYR A 901 -51.56 39.82 -32.21
CA TYR A 901 -50.32 39.17 -31.75
C TYR A 901 -50.39 38.70 -30.28
N LEU A 902 -51.19 39.36 -29.45
CA LEU A 902 -51.46 38.98 -28.06
C LEU A 902 -52.21 37.64 -28.02
N TYR A 903 -53.36 37.51 -28.68
CA TYR A 903 -54.09 36.24 -28.74
C TYR A 903 -53.31 35.16 -29.49
N SER A 904 -52.53 35.53 -30.52
CA SER A 904 -51.64 34.58 -31.20
C SER A 904 -50.55 34.02 -30.26
N ARG A 905 -50.01 34.83 -29.34
CA ARG A 905 -49.08 34.35 -28.31
C ARG A 905 -49.76 33.61 -27.17
N ILE A 906 -50.94 34.04 -26.71
CA ILE A 906 -51.71 33.36 -25.65
C ILE A 906 -52.09 31.94 -26.09
N LEU A 907 -52.67 31.78 -27.27
CA LEU A 907 -53.04 30.47 -27.81
C LEU A 907 -51.81 29.59 -28.09
N SER A 908 -50.70 30.17 -28.59
CA SER A 908 -49.44 29.45 -28.78
C SER A 908 -48.78 29.03 -27.46
N PHE A 909 -48.93 29.82 -26.39
CA PHE A 909 -48.46 29.46 -25.04
C PHE A 909 -49.32 28.31 -24.48
N PHE A 910 -50.65 28.40 -24.62
CA PHE A 910 -51.58 27.34 -24.21
C PHE A 910 -51.29 26.02 -24.94
N ASP A 911 -51.08 26.06 -26.25
CA ASP A 911 -50.65 24.93 -27.09
C ASP A 911 -49.31 24.33 -26.64
N THR A 912 -48.36 25.15 -26.20
CA THR A 912 -47.03 24.71 -25.74
C THR A 912 -47.05 24.09 -24.32
N TYR A 913 -47.87 24.64 -23.41
CA TYR A 913 -47.79 24.34 -21.97
C TYR A 913 -49.05 23.72 -21.35
N GLY A 914 -50.15 23.61 -22.11
CA GLY A 914 -51.45 23.09 -21.64
C GLY A 914 -52.18 23.99 -20.63
N VAL A 915 -51.63 25.18 -20.33
CA VAL A 915 -52.16 26.15 -19.38
C VAL A 915 -51.95 27.57 -19.89
N TYR A 916 -52.79 28.49 -19.45
CA TYR A 916 -52.66 29.91 -19.79
C TYR A 916 -51.51 30.60 -19.02
N PRO A 917 -50.81 31.57 -19.63
CA PRO A 917 -49.73 32.30 -18.96
C PRO A 917 -50.31 33.20 -17.86
N ALA A 918 -49.90 32.97 -16.59
CA ALA A 918 -50.42 33.75 -15.45
C ALA A 918 -50.26 35.27 -15.68
N TYR A 919 -49.13 35.65 -16.29
CA TYR A 919 -48.91 36.98 -16.86
C TYR A 919 -48.35 36.89 -18.28
N ILE A 920 -48.79 37.81 -19.15
CA ILE A 920 -48.24 37.98 -20.50
C ILE A 920 -47.84 39.44 -20.76
N THR A 921 -46.72 39.64 -21.47
CA THR A 921 -46.18 40.99 -21.74
C THR A 921 -46.90 41.63 -22.93
N VAL A 922 -47.28 42.90 -22.78
CA VAL A 922 -47.81 43.76 -23.84
C VAL A 922 -46.86 44.94 -24.05
N LYS A 923 -46.57 45.26 -25.31
CA LYS A 923 -45.80 46.44 -25.72
C LYS A 923 -46.46 47.06 -26.96
N PRO A 924 -46.28 48.37 -27.22
CA PRO A 924 -46.84 49.01 -28.40
C PRO A 924 -46.30 48.40 -29.70
N TRP A 925 -47.14 48.29 -30.72
CA TRP A 925 -46.83 47.67 -32.00
C TRP A 925 -45.67 48.39 -32.71
N SER A 926 -44.50 47.76 -32.72
CA SER A 926 -43.35 48.19 -33.51
C SER A 926 -42.45 47.00 -33.83
N SER A 927 -41.74 47.08 -34.95
CA SER A 927 -40.74 46.06 -35.33
C SER A 927 -39.61 45.89 -34.31
N ALA A 928 -39.31 46.94 -33.53
CA ALA A 928 -38.34 46.91 -32.44
C ALA A 928 -38.84 46.15 -31.19
N ASN A 929 -40.16 46.02 -31.00
CA ASN A 929 -40.75 45.28 -29.89
C ASN A 929 -41.04 43.81 -30.21
N ILE A 930 -40.88 43.36 -31.47
CA ILE A 930 -41.24 42.02 -31.94
C ILE A 930 -39.98 41.19 -32.23
N PRO A 931 -39.78 39.99 -31.63
CA PRO A 931 -40.74 39.26 -30.80
C PRO A 931 -40.84 39.81 -29.37
N ILE A 932 -42.02 39.68 -28.77
CA ILE A 932 -42.20 39.85 -27.33
C ILE A 932 -41.95 38.48 -26.69
N ILE A 933 -40.86 38.37 -25.93
CA ILE A 933 -40.44 37.12 -25.28
C ILE A 933 -41.07 37.03 -23.89
N ASP A 934 -42.16 36.28 -23.77
CA ASP A 934 -42.77 35.96 -22.47
C ASP A 934 -41.89 34.94 -21.73
N THR A 935 -41.21 35.41 -20.68
CA THR A 935 -40.13 34.66 -20.04
C THR A 935 -40.66 33.72 -18.95
N VAL A 936 -40.47 32.42 -19.15
CA VAL A 936 -40.72 31.37 -18.14
C VAL A 936 -39.42 31.08 -17.38
N TYR A 937 -39.53 30.93 -16.05
CA TYR A 937 -38.41 30.58 -15.17
C TYR A 937 -38.52 29.14 -14.68
N THR A 938 -37.37 28.50 -14.49
CA THR A 938 -37.30 27.17 -13.85
C THR A 938 -37.23 27.29 -12.33
N LEU A 939 -37.71 26.26 -11.63
CA LEU A 939 -37.67 26.19 -10.16
C LEU A 939 -36.25 26.39 -9.62
N ASP A 940 -35.25 25.80 -10.27
CA ASP A 940 -33.86 25.82 -9.82
C ASP A 940 -33.21 27.20 -10.00
N GLN A 941 -33.53 27.94 -11.08
CA GLN A 941 -33.09 29.33 -11.27
C GLN A 941 -33.64 30.27 -10.18
N ILE A 942 -34.84 30.00 -9.67
CA ILE A 942 -35.46 30.76 -8.58
C ILE A 942 -34.83 30.37 -7.25
N ALA A 943 -34.60 29.08 -6.99
CA ALA A 943 -33.97 28.58 -5.77
C ALA A 943 -32.49 29.04 -5.60
N ASP A 944 -31.73 29.06 -6.70
CA ASP A 944 -30.39 29.66 -6.78
C ASP A 944 -30.43 31.18 -6.43
N ALA A 945 -31.42 31.90 -6.96
CA ALA A 945 -31.63 33.30 -6.60
C ALA A 945 -32.04 33.47 -5.12
N SER A 946 -32.86 32.57 -4.57
CA SER A 946 -33.26 32.56 -3.17
C SER A 946 -32.10 32.38 -2.20
N ASN A 947 -31.12 31.52 -2.56
CA ASN A 947 -29.87 31.38 -1.81
C ASN A 947 -29.11 32.72 -1.74
N ARG A 948 -28.98 33.43 -2.87
CA ARG A 948 -28.40 34.79 -2.89
C ARG A 948 -29.18 35.79 -2.05
N VAL A 949 -30.51 35.82 -2.14
CA VAL A 949 -31.35 36.79 -1.39
C VAL A 949 -31.28 36.54 0.11
N LYS A 950 -31.37 35.27 0.56
CA LYS A 950 -31.14 34.87 1.96
C LYS A 950 -29.80 35.40 2.45
N ASN A 951 -28.70 35.05 1.77
CA ASN A 951 -27.36 35.37 2.25
C ASN A 951 -27.09 36.89 2.21
N TYR A 952 -27.67 37.64 1.26
CA TYR A 952 -27.65 39.10 1.27
C TYR A 952 -28.36 39.68 2.51
N ILE A 953 -29.56 39.19 2.83
CA ILE A 953 -30.34 39.66 3.99
C ILE A 953 -29.60 39.38 5.29
N GLU A 954 -29.01 38.20 5.42
CA GLU A 954 -28.24 37.81 6.62
C GLU A 954 -26.91 38.56 6.76
N THR A 955 -26.36 39.10 5.67
CA THR A 955 -25.12 39.91 5.68
C THR A 955 -25.38 41.40 5.90
N ASN A 956 -26.51 41.93 5.41
CA ASN A 956 -26.79 43.37 5.35
C ASN A 956 -27.98 43.83 6.21
N GLU A 957 -28.68 42.90 6.89
CA GLU A 957 -29.91 43.14 7.67
C GLU A 957 -31.03 43.87 6.88
N ALA A 958 -30.95 43.82 5.56
CA ALA A 958 -31.73 44.62 4.62
C ALA A 958 -32.09 43.81 3.39
N LEU A 959 -33.22 44.16 2.74
CA LEU A 959 -33.58 43.58 1.45
C LEU A 959 -32.69 44.14 0.34
N PRO A 960 -32.27 43.32 -0.64
CA PRO A 960 -31.68 43.84 -1.87
C PRO A 960 -32.76 44.55 -2.71
N SER A 961 -32.37 45.58 -3.47
CA SER A 961 -33.30 46.32 -4.33
C SER A 961 -33.75 45.52 -5.56
N THR A 962 -32.87 44.67 -6.07
CA THR A 962 -33.10 43.80 -7.23
C THR A 962 -32.50 42.41 -6.99
N VAL A 963 -32.97 41.41 -7.74
CA VAL A 963 -32.57 40.02 -7.62
C VAL A 963 -32.28 39.46 -9.02
N ARG A 964 -31.11 38.84 -9.20
CA ARG A 964 -30.79 38.12 -10.45
C ARG A 964 -31.37 36.71 -10.41
N VAL A 965 -32.28 36.41 -11.32
CA VAL A 965 -32.89 35.09 -11.55
C VAL A 965 -32.50 34.63 -12.96
N GLY A 966 -31.63 33.63 -13.06
CA GLY A 966 -31.00 33.25 -14.34
C GLY A 966 -30.25 34.42 -14.98
N ASN A 967 -30.69 34.85 -16.17
CA ASN A 967 -30.13 36.01 -16.88
C ASN A 967 -30.90 37.32 -16.66
N SER A 968 -32.05 37.28 -15.98
CA SER A 968 -32.90 38.44 -15.72
C SER A 968 -32.56 39.12 -14.41
N THR A 969 -32.56 40.45 -14.38
CA THR A 969 -32.50 41.24 -13.13
C THR A 969 -33.91 41.75 -12.83
N LEU A 970 -34.47 41.28 -11.72
CA LEU A 970 -35.87 41.49 -11.34
C LEU A 970 -35.96 42.45 -10.15
N SER A 971 -37.11 43.09 -9.95
CA SER A 971 -37.37 43.77 -8.67
C SER A 971 -37.56 42.75 -7.55
N ILE A 972 -37.30 43.17 -6.30
CA ILE A 972 -37.52 42.34 -5.11
C ILE A 972 -38.99 41.88 -4.95
N TYR A 973 -39.94 42.64 -5.51
CA TYR A 973 -41.36 42.32 -5.56
C TYR A 973 -41.69 41.20 -6.56
N GLN A 974 -41.08 41.25 -7.74
CA GLN A 974 -41.21 40.21 -8.77
C GLN A 974 -40.55 38.90 -8.31
N TYR A 975 -39.42 39.00 -7.60
CA TYR A 975 -38.79 37.85 -6.96
C TYR A 975 -39.71 37.19 -5.91
N LEU A 976 -40.42 37.97 -5.08
CA LEU A 976 -41.38 37.38 -4.11
C LEU A 976 -42.43 36.51 -4.82
N TYR A 977 -43.00 37.03 -5.91
CA TYR A 977 -44.03 36.36 -6.67
C TYR A 977 -43.53 35.07 -7.36
N LEU A 978 -42.30 35.07 -7.87
CA LEU A 978 -41.65 33.86 -8.39
C LEU A 978 -41.31 32.88 -7.25
N ALA A 979 -40.90 33.37 -6.08
CA ALA A 979 -40.57 32.53 -4.92
C ALA A 979 -41.80 31.86 -4.29
N THR A 980 -42.96 32.54 -4.25
CA THR A 980 -44.22 31.91 -3.82
C THR A 980 -44.73 30.93 -4.86
N GLN A 981 -44.73 31.26 -6.16
CA GLN A 981 -45.05 30.31 -7.24
C GLN A 981 -44.16 29.05 -7.18
N ALA A 982 -42.84 29.23 -7.06
CA ALA A 982 -41.88 28.14 -6.89
C ALA A 982 -42.24 27.24 -5.69
N THR A 983 -42.49 27.85 -4.53
CA THR A 983 -42.86 27.12 -3.31
C THR A 983 -44.18 26.36 -3.45
N ALA A 984 -45.19 26.94 -4.11
CA ALA A 984 -46.48 26.30 -4.35
C ALA A 984 -46.40 25.19 -5.41
N SER A 985 -45.68 25.40 -6.52
CA SER A 985 -45.58 24.45 -7.64
C SER A 985 -44.97 23.10 -7.25
N LYS A 986 -44.03 23.08 -6.30
CA LYS A 986 -43.43 21.82 -5.81
C LYS A 986 -44.42 20.97 -5.00
N ALA A 987 -45.55 21.54 -4.56
CA ALA A 987 -46.60 20.81 -3.84
C ALA A 987 -47.54 20.02 -4.78
N SER A 988 -47.64 20.40 -6.06
CA SER A 988 -48.62 19.85 -7.00
C SER A 988 -48.05 18.80 -7.99
N ASN A 989 -46.76 18.46 -7.90
CA ASN A 989 -46.07 17.46 -8.74
C ASN A 989 -46.22 17.66 -10.27
N GLY A 990 -46.58 18.88 -10.72
CA GLY A 990 -46.79 19.22 -12.12
C GLY A 990 -45.65 20.04 -12.74
N ASN A 991 -45.59 20.06 -14.07
CA ASN A 991 -44.60 20.81 -14.84
C ASN A 991 -45.06 22.28 -15.01
N VAL A 992 -45.11 23.05 -13.92
CA VAL A 992 -45.70 24.39 -13.88
C VAL A 992 -44.79 25.43 -14.54
N ALA A 993 -45.30 26.17 -15.54
CA ALA A 993 -44.59 27.28 -16.16
C ALA A 993 -44.62 28.53 -15.27
N LEU A 994 -43.50 28.86 -14.62
CA LEU A 994 -43.41 29.97 -13.66
C LEU A 994 -43.15 31.30 -14.39
N THR A 995 -44.22 32.06 -14.64
CA THR A 995 -44.17 33.37 -15.33
C THR A 995 -44.03 34.55 -14.35
N ILE A 996 -43.51 35.67 -14.85
CA ILE A 996 -43.27 36.90 -14.07
C ILE A 996 -44.40 37.93 -14.24
N GLY A 997 -45.02 38.32 -13.13
CA GLY A 997 -45.92 39.48 -13.08
C GLY A 997 -45.21 40.81 -12.81
N SER A 998 -45.95 41.92 -12.91
CA SER A 998 -45.46 43.26 -12.56
C SER A 998 -46.25 43.80 -11.37
N PHE A 999 -45.56 44.07 -10.25
CA PHE A 999 -46.20 44.42 -8.98
C PHE A 999 -45.63 45.71 -8.39
N SER A 1000 -46.53 46.54 -7.89
CA SER A 1000 -46.20 47.73 -7.11
C SER A 1000 -45.72 47.39 -5.69
N SER A 1001 -44.99 48.32 -5.09
CA SER A 1001 -44.51 48.22 -3.70
C SER A 1001 -45.68 48.13 -2.71
N PRO A 1002 -45.55 47.39 -1.60
CA PRO A 1002 -46.62 47.28 -0.61
C PRO A 1002 -46.93 48.65 0.02
N SER A 1003 -48.21 48.97 0.18
CA SER A 1003 -48.68 50.27 0.70
C SER A 1003 -48.24 50.57 2.14
N SER A 1004 -47.85 49.54 2.89
CA SER A 1004 -47.17 49.58 4.19
C SER A 1004 -46.49 48.24 4.46
N ASN A 1005 -45.54 48.17 5.40
CA ASN A 1005 -45.07 46.90 5.97
C ASN A 1005 -45.67 46.73 7.37
N THR A 1006 -46.78 46.00 7.48
CA THR A 1006 -47.51 45.82 8.75
C THR A 1006 -47.14 44.48 9.37
N GLU A 1007 -46.31 44.46 10.41
CA GLU A 1007 -45.94 43.21 11.10
C GLU A 1007 -46.59 43.14 12.48
N GLN A 1008 -47.28 42.03 12.76
CA GLN A 1008 -47.90 41.70 14.05
C GLN A 1008 -47.74 40.19 14.26
N LEU A 1009 -46.48 39.75 14.33
CA LEU A 1009 -46.05 38.35 14.32
C LEU A 1009 -45.50 37.94 15.68
N ASN A 1010 -45.87 36.75 16.16
CA ASN A 1010 -45.18 36.07 17.25
C ASN A 1010 -44.12 35.12 16.67
N SER A 1011 -42.97 34.99 17.34
CA SER A 1011 -41.96 34.02 16.94
C SER A 1011 -42.48 32.58 17.11
N GLY A 1012 -42.24 31.73 16.12
CA GLY A 1012 -42.75 30.36 16.10
C GLY A 1012 -42.23 29.55 14.92
N THR A 1013 -42.95 28.51 14.54
CA THR A 1013 -42.63 27.64 13.39
C THR A 1013 -43.88 27.42 12.55
N LEU A 1014 -43.77 27.50 11.23
CA LEU A 1014 -44.81 27.10 10.28
C LEU A 1014 -44.49 25.70 9.73
N SER A 1015 -45.50 24.85 9.64
CA SER A 1015 -45.40 23.57 8.92
C SER A 1015 -45.36 23.75 7.40
N GLN A 1016 -44.95 22.70 6.68
CA GLN A 1016 -44.95 22.67 5.22
C GLN A 1016 -46.30 23.03 4.60
N ALA A 1017 -47.40 22.50 5.13
CA ALA A 1017 -48.74 22.83 4.64
C ALA A 1017 -49.08 24.32 4.86
N GLU A 1018 -48.74 24.89 6.02
CA GLU A 1018 -49.06 26.28 6.35
C GLU A 1018 -48.29 27.31 5.50
N TYR A 1019 -47.01 27.07 5.18
CA TYR A 1019 -46.28 28.01 4.32
C TYR A 1019 -46.60 27.82 2.83
N ILE A 1020 -47.08 26.64 2.40
CA ILE A 1020 -47.58 26.43 1.02
C ILE A 1020 -48.94 27.10 0.82
N ASP A 1021 -49.87 26.96 1.77
CA ASP A 1021 -51.13 27.73 1.80
C ASP A 1021 -50.86 29.25 1.83
N LEU A 1022 -49.93 29.69 2.67
CA LEU A 1022 -49.51 31.10 2.71
C LEU A 1022 -48.96 31.58 1.35
N ALA A 1023 -48.22 30.74 0.63
CA ALA A 1023 -47.70 31.07 -0.70
C ALA A 1023 -48.84 31.24 -1.71
N ALA A 1024 -49.79 30.30 -1.75
CA ALA A 1024 -50.97 30.37 -2.62
C ALA A 1024 -51.82 31.62 -2.34
N ARG A 1025 -52.03 31.97 -1.06
CA ARG A 1025 -52.77 33.19 -0.67
C ARG A 1025 -52.03 34.48 -1.02
N ILE A 1026 -50.70 34.48 -1.03
CA ILE A 1026 -49.90 35.64 -1.48
C ILE A 1026 -49.96 35.79 -3.00
N ILE A 1027 -49.86 34.68 -3.76
CA ILE A 1027 -50.04 34.69 -5.23
C ILE A 1027 -51.40 35.31 -5.57
N ASN A 1028 -52.49 34.73 -5.06
CA ASN A 1028 -53.85 35.22 -5.32
C ASN A 1028 -54.04 36.69 -4.90
N TYR A 1029 -53.45 37.13 -3.78
CA TYR A 1029 -53.50 38.55 -3.41
C TYR A 1029 -52.79 39.43 -4.45
N MET A 1030 -51.57 39.08 -4.83
CA MET A 1030 -50.77 39.86 -5.77
C MET A 1030 -51.45 39.93 -7.14
N ASP A 1031 -52.03 38.80 -7.60
CA ASP A 1031 -52.82 38.72 -8.83
C ASP A 1031 -54.04 39.63 -8.79
N THR A 1032 -54.79 39.62 -7.67
CA THR A 1032 -56.02 40.41 -7.50
C THR A 1032 -55.77 41.91 -7.32
N ASN A 1033 -54.58 42.32 -6.87
CA ASN A 1033 -54.32 43.71 -6.42
C ASN A 1033 -53.20 44.46 -7.18
N GLY A 1034 -52.45 43.81 -8.07
CA GLY A 1034 -51.30 44.43 -8.77
C GLY A 1034 -50.19 44.94 -7.82
N ALA A 1035 -50.18 44.46 -6.58
CA ALA A 1035 -49.41 44.99 -5.47
C ALA A 1035 -48.97 43.88 -4.53
N VAL A 1036 -47.77 44.02 -3.95
CA VAL A 1036 -47.29 43.14 -2.89
C VAL A 1036 -48.13 43.35 -1.61
N PRO A 1037 -48.57 42.29 -0.90
CA PRO A 1037 -49.31 42.45 0.34
C PRO A 1037 -48.45 43.06 1.44
N SER A 1038 -49.05 43.94 2.25
CA SER A 1038 -48.40 44.48 3.46
C SER A 1038 -48.00 43.42 4.48
N TYR A 1039 -48.73 42.28 4.48
CA TYR A 1039 -48.48 41.11 5.30
C TYR A 1039 -49.17 39.86 4.77
N GLY A 1040 -48.64 38.69 5.15
CA GLY A 1040 -49.33 37.40 5.03
C GLY A 1040 -49.89 36.99 6.40
N GLN A 1041 -51.17 36.61 6.45
CA GLN A 1041 -51.81 36.15 7.69
C GLN A 1041 -51.50 34.67 7.95
N THR A 1042 -51.11 34.34 9.18
CA THR A 1042 -50.83 32.98 9.67
C THR A 1042 -51.42 32.77 11.07
N ASN A 1043 -51.34 31.54 11.58
CA ASN A 1043 -51.65 31.21 12.98
C ASN A 1043 -50.72 31.93 13.99
N LEU A 1044 -49.51 32.29 13.58
CA LEU A 1044 -48.54 33.05 14.38
C LEU A 1044 -48.79 34.58 14.34
N GLY A 1045 -49.72 35.05 13.51
CA GLY A 1045 -50.02 36.47 13.30
C GLY A 1045 -49.69 36.95 11.89
N LYS A 1046 -49.44 38.25 11.74
CA LYS A 1046 -49.19 38.93 10.47
C LYS A 1046 -47.70 38.98 10.16
N VAL A 1047 -47.24 38.11 9.26
CA VAL A 1047 -45.86 38.10 8.73
C VAL A 1047 -45.72 39.26 7.75
N GLY A 1048 -44.94 40.29 8.10
CA GLY A 1048 -44.79 41.49 7.28
C GLY A 1048 -44.04 41.21 5.96
N TYR A 1049 -44.22 42.08 4.96
CA TYR A 1049 -43.58 41.96 3.64
C TYR A 1049 -42.07 41.57 3.69
N LYS A 1050 -41.25 42.23 4.52
CA LYS A 1050 -39.82 41.89 4.60
C LYS A 1050 -39.58 40.47 5.11
N SER A 1051 -40.36 40.05 6.11
CA SER A 1051 -40.33 38.70 6.67
C SER A 1051 -40.80 37.66 5.65
N LEU A 1052 -41.78 37.97 4.78
CA LEU A 1052 -42.19 37.10 3.67
C LEU A 1052 -41.04 36.85 2.68
N ILE A 1053 -40.31 37.90 2.27
CA ILE A 1053 -39.14 37.75 1.40
C ILE A 1053 -38.13 36.78 2.02
N TYR A 1054 -37.75 36.99 3.28
CA TYR A 1054 -36.73 36.19 3.94
C TYR A 1054 -37.21 34.76 4.23
N LEU A 1055 -38.49 34.57 4.56
CA LEU A 1055 -39.16 33.28 4.73
C LEU A 1055 -39.05 32.42 3.46
N TYR A 1056 -39.56 32.90 2.31
CA TYR A 1056 -39.49 32.14 1.06
C TYR A 1056 -38.06 32.00 0.53
N SER A 1057 -37.19 32.96 0.82
CA SER A 1057 -35.75 32.83 0.51
C SER A 1057 -35.10 31.69 1.31
N ARG A 1058 -35.39 31.53 2.61
CA ARG A 1058 -34.90 30.40 3.42
C ARG A 1058 -35.51 29.06 2.97
N ILE A 1059 -36.83 29.02 2.71
CA ILE A 1059 -37.53 27.82 2.21
C ILE A 1059 -36.89 27.32 0.90
N LEU A 1060 -36.68 28.21 -0.07
CA LEU A 1060 -36.09 27.83 -1.35
C LEU A 1060 -34.57 27.68 -1.31
N THR A 1061 -33.86 28.27 -0.34
CA THR A 1061 -32.45 27.92 -0.09
C THR A 1061 -32.33 26.49 0.44
N TYR A 1062 -33.26 26.06 1.30
CA TYR A 1062 -33.31 24.67 1.76
C TYR A 1062 -33.58 23.73 0.58
N TYR A 1063 -34.53 24.08 -0.32
CA TYR A 1063 -34.74 23.35 -1.57
C TYR A 1063 -33.47 23.31 -2.44
N TYR A 1064 -32.77 24.43 -2.63
CA TYR A 1064 -31.53 24.50 -3.40
C TYR A 1064 -30.43 23.56 -2.86
N ASN A 1065 -30.32 23.45 -1.54
CA ASN A 1065 -29.29 22.63 -0.89
C ASN A 1065 -29.66 21.14 -0.76
N TYR A 1066 -30.95 20.79 -0.72
CA TYR A 1066 -31.42 19.45 -0.34
C TYR A 1066 -32.43 18.80 -1.32
N GLY A 1067 -32.81 19.48 -2.40
CA GLY A 1067 -33.74 18.97 -3.43
C GLY A 1067 -35.21 18.82 -3.01
N VAL A 1068 -35.52 19.12 -1.74
CA VAL A 1068 -36.86 19.01 -1.13
C VAL A 1068 -37.18 20.26 -0.32
N LEU A 1069 -38.47 20.58 -0.19
CA LEU A 1069 -38.93 21.67 0.67
C LEU A 1069 -38.84 21.24 2.16
N PRO A 1070 -38.49 22.14 3.10
CA PRO A 1070 -38.33 21.80 4.51
C PRO A 1070 -39.65 21.42 5.18
N THR A 1071 -39.67 20.40 6.03
CA THR A 1071 -40.92 19.93 6.68
C THR A 1071 -41.55 20.98 7.61
N SER A 1072 -40.75 21.88 8.16
CA SER A 1072 -41.19 23.08 8.86
C SER A 1072 -40.12 24.19 8.79
N VAL A 1073 -40.48 25.43 9.12
CA VAL A 1073 -39.57 26.58 9.09
C VAL A 1073 -39.84 27.55 10.25
N ALA A 1074 -38.78 27.93 10.98
CA ALA A 1074 -38.85 28.91 12.04
C ALA A 1074 -39.05 30.33 11.49
N VAL A 1075 -39.95 31.11 12.10
CA VAL A 1075 -40.29 32.49 11.68
C VAL A 1075 -40.22 33.42 12.90
N LYS A 1076 -39.61 34.60 12.74
CA LYS A 1076 -39.50 35.66 13.75
C LYS A 1076 -39.81 37.02 13.10
N PRO A 1077 -40.26 38.05 13.85
CA PRO A 1077 -40.46 39.41 13.33
C PRO A 1077 -39.19 40.02 12.76
N TRP A 1078 -39.31 40.90 11.76
CA TRP A 1078 -38.18 41.58 11.14
C TRP A 1078 -37.51 42.56 12.12
N SER A 1079 -36.31 42.22 12.56
CA SER A 1079 -35.38 43.11 13.25
C SER A 1079 -33.95 42.61 13.07
N SER A 1080 -32.96 43.50 13.18
CA SER A 1080 -31.53 43.13 13.21
C SER A 1080 -31.25 42.01 14.22
N ALA A 1081 -31.80 42.13 15.43
CA ALA A 1081 -31.63 41.13 16.50
C ALA A 1081 -32.25 39.75 16.20
N ASN A 1082 -33.05 39.61 15.14
CA ASN A 1082 -33.64 38.36 14.68
C ASN A 1082 -33.00 37.81 13.40
N ILE A 1083 -32.06 38.53 12.77
CA ILE A 1083 -31.41 38.15 11.50
C ILE A 1083 -29.92 37.85 11.78
N PRO A 1084 -29.40 36.67 11.40
CA PRO A 1084 -30.08 35.53 10.81
C PRO A 1084 -31.07 34.83 11.77
N ILE A 1085 -32.17 34.32 11.21
CA ILE A 1085 -32.96 33.29 11.89
C ILE A 1085 -32.20 31.97 11.68
N THR A 1086 -31.54 31.52 12.75
CA THR A 1086 -31.22 30.10 12.98
C THR A 1086 -32.51 29.27 12.97
#